data_AF-A0A1B8F6X6-F1
#
_entry.id   AF-A0A1B8F6X6-F1
#
_cell.length_a   1.000
_cell.length_b   1.000
_cell.length_c   1.000
_cell.angle_alpha   90.00
_cell.angle_beta   90.00
_cell.angle_gamma   90.00
#
_symmetry.space_group_name_H-M   'P 1'
#
loop_
_entity.id
_entity.type
_entity.pdbx_description
1 polymer ?
#
loop_
_entity_poly.entity_id
_entity_poly.type
_entity_poly.pdbx_seq_one_letter_code
_entity_poly.pdbx_strand_id
1 'polypeptide(L)'
;MATKIADFIKKHDFDGVDIDWEYPGAPDLPVFDPGKAEDGPNYLAFLVVLKNLLPGRSVAIAAPSSYWYLKQFAMNGNGKIVDYIVYMTYDLHGQWDADNTNSQEGCDMGNCLRSQVNLTETKQSLAMITKPGVPGKKVVVGVTSYGRSFKMAEAGCWGPNCLFTGDRLNSDAKIGKCTGTAGYIADAEINEIMKDPGRVVKSFVDSSSNSEVLVYDDTEWVGYMSSTTKKTRTALYSAWGLGGTSDWASDLQEYHDVLKPATSWSIFKELVSSGEDPKTDHTRNGNWTEFDCTHPLIRDFMDYTPSERWKGLNADAAWRDVVRIWKDTDKNRNGASFIKSVTSTLKIGAEANCGELLSDSCDSKDCPTGADGPDSGPAAQLIWNSLVVIHKLRKDYHDALFNVAAIFSTALKDLENKFAPISPEEDNTWLLLLIDLLTLGTLSAAGPFFNSVLKKLPHFLEKDTTLTMIGQSTTIATDLLSLKDSPWTLGKQDAFSNYMGQTINGWANVSSIALETIFNETDDSIDLLWSTMSNGKLIEGRFDEDPPKADNGENELRANIAKSFFGYSMQDSSSYAFVINSGYGCNENKPLEDYLNNDTMVATGVCVGDKRYYLAYPDGDAVICECRYDDGGHCEKVCNDNKFSVPPGLGSLDGSDFGGVTKEDLVKGSVRKWIQNNKKNGGGFADPTNAGTIDNLLDVDVTTPGFMRVPVCNPERAFQSWDTTGKGSSAFYPCDIPPPGKDTCGDSTFEATGSTPTVEDCLVVGKNQREIAKFGSCHFGVEATKVNGNVNFVVGGQDVIDIINDAIKKVAKDGKVGAKGDMNCNGNSKSQPVKWGLY
;
A
#
# COMPACT_ATOMS: atom_id res chain seq x y z
N MET A 1 39.34 -6.53 -21.04
CA MET A 1 39.22 -6.85 -19.60
C MET A 1 38.25 -5.91 -18.91
N ALA A 2 38.58 -4.61 -18.77
CA ALA A 2 37.81 -3.62 -18.00
C ALA A 2 36.28 -3.65 -18.19
N THR A 3 35.78 -3.78 -19.42
CA THR A 3 34.32 -3.88 -19.70
C THR A 3 33.67 -5.04 -18.94
N LYS A 4 34.21 -6.26 -19.04
CA LYS A 4 33.67 -7.43 -18.32
C LYS A 4 33.63 -7.25 -16.80
N ILE A 5 34.64 -6.57 -16.24
CA ILE A 5 34.68 -6.24 -14.81
C ILE A 5 33.57 -5.22 -14.49
N ALA A 6 33.51 -4.12 -15.24
CA ALA A 6 32.50 -3.08 -15.02
C ALA A 6 31.05 -3.60 -15.20
N ASP A 7 30.82 -4.51 -16.14
CA ASP A 7 29.52 -5.14 -16.38
C ASP A 7 29.15 -6.12 -15.24
N PHE A 8 30.13 -6.87 -14.71
CA PHE A 8 29.93 -7.74 -13.54
C PHE A 8 29.60 -6.92 -12.28
N ILE A 9 30.37 -5.85 -12.01
CA ILE A 9 30.16 -4.93 -10.89
C ILE A 9 28.75 -4.31 -10.96
N LYS A 10 28.29 -3.87 -12.14
CA LYS A 10 26.92 -3.36 -12.33
C LYS A 10 25.85 -4.43 -12.13
N LYS A 11 26.03 -5.61 -12.74
CA LYS A 11 25.06 -6.72 -12.68
C LYS A 11 24.80 -7.21 -11.26
N HIS A 12 25.84 -7.20 -10.42
CA HIS A 12 25.80 -7.68 -9.04
C HIS A 12 25.77 -6.55 -8.00
N ASP A 13 25.48 -5.33 -8.45
CA ASP A 13 25.32 -4.08 -7.68
C ASP A 13 26.43 -3.71 -6.67
N PHE A 14 27.67 -4.16 -6.89
CA PHE A 14 28.80 -3.84 -6.01
C PHE A 14 29.21 -2.35 -6.09
N ASP A 15 29.49 -1.73 -4.94
CA ASP A 15 29.91 -0.31 -4.81
C ASP A 15 31.21 0.05 -5.56
N GLY A 16 32.00 -0.94 -5.95
CA GLY A 16 33.26 -0.74 -6.64
C GLY A 16 34.05 -2.03 -6.84
N VAL A 17 35.32 -1.87 -7.18
CA VAL A 17 36.28 -2.96 -7.37
C VAL A 17 37.66 -2.55 -6.88
N ASP A 18 38.33 -3.43 -6.15
CA ASP A 18 39.77 -3.36 -5.90
C ASP A 18 40.48 -4.28 -6.90
N ILE A 19 41.60 -3.84 -7.48
CA ILE A 19 42.39 -4.68 -8.39
C ILE A 19 43.69 -5.05 -7.70
N ASP A 20 43.73 -6.30 -7.27
CA ASP A 20 44.92 -6.95 -6.74
C ASP A 20 45.58 -7.79 -7.84
N TRP A 21 46.74 -7.35 -8.30
CA TRP A 21 47.61 -8.08 -9.22
C TRP A 21 49.02 -8.08 -8.63
N GLU A 22 49.49 -9.28 -8.28
CA GLU A 22 50.82 -9.51 -7.75
C GLU A 22 51.78 -10.13 -8.81
N TYR A 23 52.69 -9.38 -9.44
CA TYR A 23 52.69 -7.93 -9.65
C TYR A 23 52.95 -7.60 -11.13
N PRO A 24 52.40 -6.49 -11.68
CA PRO A 24 52.74 -6.02 -13.02
C PRO A 24 54.26 -5.87 -13.19
N GLY A 25 54.82 -6.50 -14.23
CA GLY A 25 56.25 -6.40 -14.51
C GLY A 25 57.17 -7.13 -13.52
N ALA A 26 56.68 -8.03 -12.67
CA ALA A 26 57.53 -8.83 -11.78
C ALA A 26 58.26 -9.96 -12.55
N PRO A 27 59.60 -9.96 -12.62
CA PRO A 27 60.36 -10.92 -13.44
C PRO A 27 60.65 -12.26 -12.74
N ASP A 28 60.39 -12.36 -11.44
CA ASP A 28 61.00 -13.35 -10.54
C ASP A 28 60.01 -14.07 -9.58
N LEU A 29 58.70 -13.98 -9.85
CA LEU A 29 57.68 -14.74 -9.11
C LEU A 29 57.63 -16.21 -9.60
N PRO A 30 57.72 -17.22 -8.70
CA PRO A 30 58.12 -18.59 -9.08
C PRO A 30 57.04 -19.46 -9.76
N VAL A 31 55.88 -18.89 -10.15
CA VAL A 31 54.69 -19.66 -10.58
C VAL A 31 54.16 -19.27 -11.97
N PHE A 32 54.62 -18.16 -12.56
CA PHE A 32 53.99 -17.57 -13.76
C PHE A 32 55.02 -17.14 -14.83
N ASP A 33 54.53 -16.83 -16.03
CA ASP A 33 55.33 -16.12 -17.06
C ASP A 33 55.89 -14.82 -16.46
N PRO A 34 57.17 -14.48 -16.68
CA PRO A 34 57.77 -13.27 -16.13
C PRO A 34 57.10 -12.02 -16.71
N GLY A 35 56.73 -11.11 -15.80
CA GLY A 35 56.10 -9.83 -16.11
C GLY A 35 56.98 -8.94 -16.99
N LYS A 36 56.33 -8.11 -17.82
CA LYS A 36 56.97 -7.34 -18.89
C LYS A 36 57.07 -5.85 -18.53
N ALA A 37 58.00 -5.14 -19.15
CA ALA A 37 58.20 -3.71 -18.90
C ALA A 37 56.98 -2.86 -19.31
N GLU A 38 56.18 -3.35 -20.25
CA GLU A 38 54.95 -2.70 -20.71
C GLU A 38 53.78 -2.85 -19.73
N ASP A 39 53.85 -3.77 -18.75
CA ASP A 39 52.76 -4.08 -17.84
C ASP A 39 52.36 -2.88 -16.97
N GLY A 40 53.34 -2.13 -16.44
CA GLY A 40 53.09 -0.93 -15.63
C GLY A 40 52.30 0.16 -16.37
N PRO A 41 52.75 0.60 -17.57
CA PRO A 41 51.99 1.49 -18.44
C PRO A 41 50.62 0.94 -18.87
N ASN A 42 50.55 -0.35 -19.22
CA ASN A 42 49.29 -1.00 -19.60
C ASN A 42 48.29 -1.08 -18.44
N TYR A 43 48.77 -1.28 -17.21
CA TYR A 43 47.96 -1.32 -15.99
C TYR A 43 47.34 0.05 -15.71
N LEU A 44 48.11 1.13 -15.80
CA LEU A 44 47.58 2.49 -15.71
C LEU A 44 46.51 2.76 -16.79
N ALA A 45 46.76 2.37 -18.05
CA ALA A 45 45.78 2.53 -19.13
C ALA A 45 44.49 1.72 -18.87
N PHE A 46 44.62 0.51 -18.34
CA PHE A 46 43.49 -0.33 -17.91
C PHE A 46 42.68 0.33 -16.78
N LEU A 47 43.33 0.88 -15.74
CA LEU A 47 42.67 1.58 -14.63
C LEU A 47 41.92 2.83 -15.11
N VAL A 48 42.48 3.59 -16.05
CA VAL A 48 41.80 4.73 -16.70
C VAL A 48 40.52 4.29 -17.40
N VAL A 49 40.56 3.20 -18.18
CA VAL A 49 39.37 2.66 -18.84
C VAL A 49 38.35 2.14 -17.82
N LEU A 50 38.79 1.42 -16.79
CA LEU A 50 37.93 0.84 -15.77
C LEU A 50 37.18 1.92 -14.97
N LYS A 51 37.86 2.98 -14.51
CA LYS A 51 37.24 4.08 -13.75
C LYS A 51 36.21 4.85 -14.60
N ASN A 52 36.48 5.07 -15.89
CA ASN A 52 35.52 5.69 -16.81
C ASN A 52 34.27 4.82 -17.07
N LEU A 53 34.40 3.49 -16.96
CA LEU A 53 33.26 2.55 -17.11
C LEU A 53 32.46 2.38 -15.81
N LEU A 54 32.93 2.91 -14.69
CA LEU A 54 32.34 2.82 -13.35
C LEU A 54 32.11 4.22 -12.72
N PRO A 55 31.34 5.12 -13.36
CA PRO A 55 31.00 6.41 -12.78
C PRO A 55 30.19 6.22 -11.48
N GLY A 56 30.51 7.01 -10.45
CA GLY A 56 29.88 6.92 -9.13
C GLY A 56 30.32 5.74 -8.26
N ARG A 57 31.11 4.79 -8.80
CA ARG A 57 31.62 3.61 -8.08
C ARG A 57 33.12 3.70 -7.83
N SER A 58 33.59 2.95 -6.84
CA SER A 58 34.99 2.93 -6.43
C SER A 58 35.84 2.05 -7.35
N VAL A 59 37.07 2.49 -7.64
CA VAL A 59 38.14 1.68 -8.21
C VAL A 59 39.39 1.90 -7.35
N ALA A 60 39.84 0.84 -6.70
CA ALA A 60 41.04 0.81 -5.88
C ALA A 60 42.07 -0.16 -6.49
N ILE A 61 43.28 -0.17 -5.92
CA ILE A 61 44.28 -1.21 -6.18
C ILE A 61 44.96 -1.65 -4.89
N ALA A 62 45.33 -2.92 -4.81
CA ALA A 62 46.40 -3.36 -3.93
C ALA A 62 47.77 -2.98 -4.52
N ALA A 63 48.78 -2.73 -3.67
CA ALA A 63 50.13 -2.41 -4.11
C ALA A 63 51.20 -2.90 -3.11
N PRO A 64 52.33 -3.45 -3.58
CA PRO A 64 53.39 -4.02 -2.75
C PRO A 64 54.17 -2.96 -1.98
N SER A 65 54.56 -3.27 -0.75
CA SER A 65 55.49 -2.46 0.06
C SER A 65 56.95 -2.54 -0.41
N SER A 66 57.34 -3.63 -1.08
CA SER A 66 58.71 -3.82 -1.60
C SER A 66 59.01 -2.91 -2.81
N TYR A 67 60.16 -2.22 -2.76
CA TYR A 67 60.66 -1.40 -3.88
C TYR A 67 60.78 -2.19 -5.18
N TRP A 68 61.20 -3.47 -5.09
CA TRP A 68 61.53 -4.29 -6.25
C TRP A 68 60.34 -4.50 -7.18
N TYR A 69 59.14 -4.64 -6.62
CA TYR A 69 57.89 -4.75 -7.37
C TYR A 69 57.22 -3.38 -7.57
N LEU A 70 57.18 -2.52 -6.55
CA LEU A 70 56.51 -1.22 -6.60
C LEU A 70 57.07 -0.30 -7.70
N LYS A 71 58.36 -0.41 -8.04
CA LYS A 71 59.01 0.36 -9.12
C LYS A 71 58.35 0.21 -10.49
N GLN A 72 57.63 -0.89 -10.73
CA GLN A 72 56.95 -1.18 -12.00
C GLN A 72 55.60 -0.44 -12.10
N PHE A 73 54.98 -0.08 -10.98
CA PHE A 73 53.71 0.62 -10.97
C PHE A 73 53.90 2.11 -11.29
N ALA A 74 53.07 2.65 -12.19
CA ALA A 74 53.05 4.08 -12.51
C ALA A 74 52.36 4.93 -11.42
N MET A 75 52.83 4.85 -10.17
CA MET A 75 52.08 5.28 -8.96
C MET A 75 51.57 6.73 -8.97
N ASN A 76 52.32 7.67 -9.56
CA ASN A 76 51.86 9.07 -9.75
C ASN A 76 50.59 9.15 -10.64
N GLY A 77 50.52 8.30 -11.67
CA GLY A 77 49.34 8.11 -12.51
C GLY A 77 48.24 7.36 -11.77
N ASN A 78 48.55 6.20 -11.20
CA ASN A 78 47.58 5.35 -10.50
C ASN A 78 46.82 6.14 -9.42
N GLY A 79 47.56 6.83 -8.53
CA GLY A 79 46.99 7.65 -7.44
C GLY A 79 46.14 8.85 -7.88
N LYS A 80 46.15 9.23 -9.17
CA LYS A 80 45.21 10.22 -9.73
C LYS A 80 43.88 9.58 -10.13
N ILE A 81 43.89 8.31 -10.57
CA ILE A 81 42.75 7.60 -11.14
C ILE A 81 41.96 6.82 -10.08
N VAL A 82 42.67 6.04 -9.25
CA VAL A 82 42.05 5.19 -8.21
C VAL A 82 41.57 6.03 -7.04
N ASP A 83 40.51 5.64 -6.35
CA ASP A 83 39.97 6.39 -5.21
C ASP A 83 40.90 6.25 -3.99
N TYR A 84 41.38 5.04 -3.72
CA TYR A 84 42.39 4.69 -2.72
C TYR A 84 43.28 3.53 -3.20
N ILE A 85 44.34 3.26 -2.44
CA ILE A 85 45.33 2.20 -2.66
C ILE A 85 45.47 1.43 -1.34
N VAL A 86 45.21 0.12 -1.35
CA VAL A 86 45.58 -0.78 -0.25
C VAL A 86 47.06 -1.06 -0.37
N TYR A 87 47.85 -0.55 0.59
CA TYR A 87 49.30 -0.65 0.55
C TYR A 87 49.77 -1.75 1.50
N MET A 88 50.25 -2.85 0.92
CA MET A 88 50.48 -4.12 1.60
C MET A 88 51.77 -4.09 2.41
N THR A 89 51.73 -3.40 3.55
CA THR A 89 52.84 -3.20 4.50
C THR A 89 52.95 -4.34 5.51
N TYR A 90 52.82 -5.54 4.99
CA TYR A 90 52.97 -6.84 5.63
C TYR A 90 53.70 -7.77 4.64
N ASP A 91 54.02 -8.99 5.07
CA ASP A 91 54.90 -9.91 4.32
C ASP A 91 56.24 -9.27 3.92
N LEU A 92 56.75 -8.38 4.79
CA LEU A 92 58.09 -7.78 4.66
C LEU A 92 59.19 -8.85 4.83
N HIS A 93 58.89 -9.89 5.61
CA HIS A 93 59.78 -11.02 5.91
C HIS A 93 58.99 -12.33 5.96
N GLY A 94 59.63 -13.43 5.57
CA GLY A 94 59.03 -14.76 5.54
C GLY A 94 60.02 -15.83 5.12
N GLN A 95 59.56 -17.08 4.99
CA GLN A 95 60.42 -18.22 4.65
C GLN A 95 61.24 -18.00 3.37
N TRP A 96 60.70 -17.26 2.40
CA TRP A 96 61.33 -16.91 1.13
C TRP A 96 62.61 -16.07 1.27
N ASP A 97 62.88 -15.51 2.45
CA ASP A 97 64.10 -14.75 2.72
C ASP A 97 65.36 -15.63 2.80
N ALA A 98 65.21 -16.93 3.03
CA ALA A 98 66.30 -17.89 3.12
C ALA A 98 67.15 -17.95 1.82
N ASP A 99 68.44 -18.19 2.01
CA ASP A 99 69.49 -18.23 0.97
C ASP A 99 69.65 -16.93 0.15
N ASN A 100 69.05 -15.82 0.58
CA ASN A 100 69.15 -14.52 -0.07
C ASN A 100 69.92 -13.51 0.79
N THR A 101 71.15 -13.19 0.38
CA THR A 101 72.01 -12.18 1.06
C THR A 101 71.45 -10.75 1.06
N ASN A 102 70.31 -10.51 0.39
CA ASN A 102 69.71 -9.19 0.18
C ASN A 102 68.27 -9.09 0.72
N SER A 103 67.73 -10.13 1.35
CA SER A 103 66.38 -10.11 1.96
C SER A 103 66.36 -9.35 3.28
N GLN A 104 67.43 -9.45 4.09
CA GLN A 104 67.47 -8.92 5.44
C GLN A 104 68.79 -8.19 5.73
N GLU A 105 68.72 -6.94 6.21
CA GLU A 105 69.93 -6.17 6.54
C GLU A 105 70.68 -6.81 7.73
N GLY A 106 71.95 -7.16 7.49
CA GLY A 106 72.82 -7.78 8.49
C GLY A 106 72.57 -9.27 8.75
N CYS A 107 71.94 -10.00 7.82
CA CYS A 107 71.80 -11.46 7.90
C CYS A 107 72.35 -12.14 6.62
N ASP A 108 73.57 -12.69 6.69
CA ASP A 108 74.30 -13.17 5.51
C ASP A 108 73.58 -14.25 4.69
N MET A 109 72.76 -15.11 5.33
CA MET A 109 71.97 -16.16 4.68
C MET A 109 70.47 -15.82 4.58
N GLY A 110 70.07 -14.60 4.96
CA GLY A 110 68.68 -14.14 4.95
C GLY A 110 67.72 -14.86 5.93
N ASN A 111 68.18 -15.88 6.67
CA ASN A 111 67.34 -16.72 7.51
C ASN A 111 67.27 -16.29 8.99
N CYS A 112 67.32 -14.99 9.28
CA CYS A 112 67.22 -14.50 10.66
C CYS A 112 65.74 -14.26 11.06
N LEU A 113 65.43 -14.39 12.34
CA LEU A 113 64.09 -14.19 12.89
C LEU A 113 63.69 -12.70 12.82
N ARG A 114 62.88 -12.34 11.83
CA ARG A 114 62.38 -10.98 11.61
C ARG A 114 60.85 -10.94 11.56
N SER A 115 60.28 -9.82 11.98
CA SER A 115 58.82 -9.64 12.00
C SER A 115 58.31 -9.11 10.66
N GLN A 116 57.40 -9.86 10.03
CA GLN A 116 56.78 -9.56 8.74
C GLN A 116 56.04 -8.21 8.66
N VAL A 117 55.83 -7.57 9.81
CA VAL A 117 55.10 -6.30 10.01
C VAL A 117 55.98 -5.19 10.59
N ASN A 118 57.31 -5.23 10.45
CA ASN A 118 58.22 -4.27 11.09
C ASN A 118 57.89 -2.79 10.79
N LEU A 119 57.47 -2.02 11.80
CA LEU A 119 57.08 -0.62 11.67
C LEU A 119 58.18 0.30 11.11
N THR A 120 59.45 -0.05 11.32
CA THR A 120 60.59 0.72 10.79
C THR A 120 60.68 0.59 9.26
N GLU A 121 60.43 -0.60 8.73
CA GLU A 121 60.35 -0.86 7.28
C GLU A 121 59.01 -0.41 6.70
N THR A 122 57.91 -0.51 7.45
CA THR A 122 56.61 0.11 7.09
C THR A 122 56.77 1.61 6.84
N LYS A 123 57.52 2.34 7.67
CA LYS A 123 57.82 3.77 7.46
C LYS A 123 58.62 4.02 6.18
N GLN A 124 59.62 3.19 5.89
CA GLN A 124 60.41 3.30 4.65
C GLN A 124 59.50 3.07 3.43
N SER A 125 58.69 2.01 3.48
CA SER A 125 57.69 1.67 2.46
C SER A 125 56.70 2.81 2.22
N LEU A 126 56.15 3.40 3.28
CA LEU A 126 55.22 4.54 3.18
C LEU A 126 55.86 5.77 2.54
N ALA A 127 57.17 5.98 2.73
CA ALA A 127 57.92 7.01 2.01
C ALA A 127 58.12 6.67 0.51
N MET A 128 58.15 5.40 0.13
CA MET A 128 58.30 4.98 -1.28
C MET A 128 57.04 5.22 -2.11
N ILE A 129 55.84 4.95 -1.58
CA ILE A 129 54.57 5.23 -2.28
C ILE A 129 54.24 6.73 -2.34
N THR A 130 54.57 7.50 -1.30
CA THR A 130 54.24 8.94 -1.24
C THR A 130 55.19 9.84 -2.03
N LYS A 131 56.50 9.56 -2.06
CA LYS A 131 57.51 10.38 -2.80
C LYS A 131 57.19 10.60 -4.29
N PRO A 132 56.67 9.62 -5.06
CA PRO A 132 56.20 9.82 -6.42
C PRO A 132 55.03 10.78 -6.59
N GLY A 133 54.37 11.23 -5.51
CA GLY A 133 53.25 12.18 -5.54
C GLY A 133 51.87 11.57 -5.27
N VAL A 134 51.79 10.35 -4.70
CA VAL A 134 50.51 9.80 -4.22
C VAL A 134 50.07 10.57 -2.97
N PRO A 135 48.86 11.14 -2.92
CA PRO A 135 48.38 11.82 -1.72
C PRO A 135 48.22 10.85 -0.55
N GLY A 136 48.76 11.17 0.63
CA GLY A 136 48.69 10.31 1.82
C GLY A 136 47.27 9.82 2.14
N LYS A 137 46.27 10.70 2.03
CA LYS A 137 44.85 10.37 2.21
C LYS A 137 44.27 9.31 1.26
N LYS A 138 45.00 8.89 0.22
CA LYS A 138 44.64 7.76 -0.66
C LYS A 138 45.39 6.46 -0.31
N VAL A 139 46.38 6.49 0.57
CA VAL A 139 47.14 5.32 1.01
C VAL A 139 46.45 4.72 2.23
N VAL A 140 45.85 3.55 2.07
CA VAL A 140 45.24 2.76 3.15
C VAL A 140 46.26 1.70 3.56
N VAL A 141 46.69 1.72 4.82
CA VAL A 141 47.88 0.97 5.26
C VAL A 141 47.50 -0.46 5.67
N GLY A 142 48.20 -1.45 5.13
CA GLY A 142 48.00 -2.85 5.47
C GLY A 142 48.37 -3.18 6.92
N VAL A 143 47.47 -3.87 7.60
CA VAL A 143 47.68 -4.56 8.90
C VAL A 143 47.25 -6.02 8.75
N THR A 144 47.69 -6.92 9.63
CA THR A 144 47.46 -8.37 9.47
C THR A 144 46.67 -8.98 10.62
N SER A 145 45.81 -9.93 10.29
CA SER A 145 45.21 -10.89 11.22
C SER A 145 45.94 -12.24 11.20
N TYR A 146 47.24 -12.21 10.91
CA TYR A 146 48.12 -13.37 10.88
C TYR A 146 49.56 -12.96 11.23
N GLY A 147 50.36 -13.96 11.60
CA GLY A 147 51.81 -13.87 11.67
C GLY A 147 52.49 -14.76 10.64
N ARG A 148 53.72 -14.39 10.26
CA ARG A 148 54.65 -15.33 9.61
C ARG A 148 55.41 -16.05 10.70
N SER A 149 55.39 -17.38 10.62
CA SER A 149 56.01 -18.26 11.60
C SER A 149 57.30 -18.87 11.06
N PHE A 150 58.18 -19.25 11.98
CA PHE A 150 59.50 -19.78 11.69
C PHE A 150 59.86 -20.89 12.68
N LYS A 151 60.55 -21.92 12.19
CA LYS A 151 61.18 -22.93 13.03
C LYS A 151 62.56 -22.42 13.45
N MET A 152 62.76 -22.15 14.74
CA MET A 152 64.05 -21.69 15.26
C MET A 152 65.10 -22.80 15.17
N ALA A 153 66.30 -22.47 14.72
CA ALA A 153 67.42 -23.41 14.61
C ALA A 153 67.98 -23.85 15.98
N GLU A 154 67.77 -23.06 17.04
CA GLU A 154 68.19 -23.36 18.41
C GLU A 154 67.11 -22.95 19.41
N ALA A 155 66.69 -23.88 20.28
CA ALA A 155 65.72 -23.62 21.33
C ALA A 155 66.24 -22.53 22.29
N GLY A 156 65.39 -21.55 22.60
CA GLY A 156 65.78 -20.38 23.39
C GLY A 156 66.52 -19.26 22.64
N CYS A 157 66.95 -19.46 21.38
CA CYS A 157 67.47 -18.39 20.53
C CYS A 157 66.33 -17.77 19.70
N TRP A 158 65.63 -16.78 20.29
CA TRP A 158 64.46 -16.09 19.70
C TRP A 158 64.70 -14.62 19.32
N GLY A 159 65.94 -14.13 19.41
CA GLY A 159 66.31 -12.74 19.09
C GLY A 159 66.53 -12.48 17.59
N PRO A 160 66.68 -11.22 17.16
CA PRO A 160 66.71 -10.83 15.73
C PRO A 160 67.95 -11.28 14.95
N ASN A 161 68.95 -11.85 15.64
CA ASN A 161 70.16 -12.44 15.05
C ASN A 161 70.15 -13.98 15.15
N CYS A 162 69.12 -14.57 15.76
CA CYS A 162 68.93 -16.02 15.78
C CYS A 162 68.30 -16.48 14.46
N LEU A 163 68.58 -17.73 14.09
CA LEU A 163 68.27 -18.25 12.75
C LEU A 163 67.04 -19.16 12.73
N PHE A 164 66.41 -19.28 11.56
CA PHE A 164 65.37 -20.25 11.26
C PHE A 164 65.81 -21.35 10.28
N THR A 165 65.05 -22.44 10.21
CA THR A 165 65.31 -23.59 9.34
C THR A 165 64.28 -23.74 8.20
N GLY A 166 64.40 -24.78 7.38
CA GLY A 166 63.78 -24.88 6.06
C GLY A 166 64.60 -24.19 4.97
N ASP A 167 64.06 -24.16 3.75
CA ASP A 167 64.65 -23.49 2.58
C ASP A 167 63.71 -22.38 2.06
N ARG A 168 64.07 -21.69 0.98
CA ARG A 168 63.28 -20.58 0.38
C ARG A 168 61.83 -20.95 -0.02
N LEU A 169 61.54 -22.23 -0.26
CA LEU A 169 60.23 -22.73 -0.70
C LEU A 169 59.53 -23.58 0.37
N ASN A 170 60.29 -24.24 1.25
CA ASN A 170 59.78 -25.17 2.26
C ASN A 170 60.05 -24.64 3.67
N SER A 171 59.01 -24.31 4.44
CA SER A 171 59.15 -23.94 5.85
C SER A 171 59.06 -25.17 6.77
N ASP A 172 60.02 -25.29 7.69
CA ASP A 172 59.98 -26.28 8.78
C ASP A 172 59.01 -25.86 9.91
N ALA A 173 58.43 -24.65 9.85
CA ALA A 173 57.55 -24.12 10.88
C ALA A 173 56.24 -24.91 10.97
N LYS A 174 55.77 -25.15 12.19
CA LYS A 174 54.59 -25.98 12.46
C LYS A 174 53.34 -25.44 11.77
N ILE A 175 52.76 -26.29 10.93
CA ILE A 175 51.53 -26.04 10.15
C ILE A 175 50.37 -25.64 11.07
N GLY A 176 49.68 -24.55 10.70
CA GLY A 176 48.43 -24.14 11.36
C GLY A 176 47.27 -25.12 11.12
N LYS A 177 46.47 -25.34 12.16
CA LYS A 177 45.35 -26.29 12.24
C LYS A 177 44.22 -25.99 11.26
N CYS A 178 43.99 -24.71 10.96
CA CYS A 178 42.96 -24.21 10.07
C CYS A 178 43.55 -23.49 8.85
N THR A 179 44.70 -22.82 8.99
CA THR A 179 45.41 -22.22 7.84
C THR A 179 46.13 -23.24 6.95
N GLY A 180 46.40 -24.45 7.46
CA GLY A 180 46.90 -25.59 6.68
C GLY A 180 48.28 -25.40 6.04
N THR A 181 48.99 -24.32 6.39
CA THR A 181 50.20 -23.85 5.71
C THR A 181 51.35 -23.74 6.71
N ALA A 182 52.57 -24.10 6.29
CA ALA A 182 53.78 -23.90 7.08
C ALA A 182 54.28 -22.46 6.91
N GLY A 183 54.77 -21.85 8.00
CA GLY A 183 55.28 -20.46 7.97
C GLY A 183 54.20 -19.36 7.93
N TYR A 184 52.93 -19.72 8.12
CA TYR A 184 51.78 -18.80 8.15
C TYR A 184 50.78 -19.29 9.20
N ILE A 185 50.33 -18.40 10.08
CA ILE A 185 49.42 -18.77 11.19
C ILE A 185 48.50 -17.60 11.55
N ALA A 186 47.20 -17.88 11.68
CA ALA A 186 46.15 -16.88 11.90
C ALA A 186 46.16 -16.33 13.35
N ASP A 187 45.66 -15.11 13.56
CA ASP A 187 45.42 -14.53 14.89
C ASP A 187 44.55 -15.48 15.73
N ALA A 188 43.55 -16.14 15.15
CA ALA A 188 42.72 -17.17 15.78
C ALA A 188 43.54 -18.34 16.36
N GLU A 189 44.53 -18.82 15.61
CA GLU A 189 45.40 -19.95 15.95
C GLU A 189 46.47 -19.54 16.98
N ILE A 190 47.04 -18.34 16.84
CA ILE A 190 47.92 -17.70 17.84
C ILE A 190 47.15 -17.55 19.17
N ASN A 191 45.90 -17.10 19.12
CA ASN A 191 45.02 -16.97 20.28
C ASN A 191 44.55 -18.32 20.85
N GLU A 192 44.61 -19.43 20.10
CA GLU A 192 44.45 -20.79 20.64
C GLU A 192 45.71 -21.23 21.39
N ILE A 193 46.91 -21.01 20.82
CA ILE A 193 48.20 -21.30 21.47
C ILE A 193 48.34 -20.53 22.78
N MET A 194 48.01 -19.23 22.78
CA MET A 194 48.10 -18.35 23.95
C MET A 194 47.16 -18.72 25.11
N LYS A 195 46.18 -19.60 24.88
CA LYS A 195 45.28 -20.14 25.93
C LYS A 195 45.87 -21.38 26.63
N ASP A 196 46.98 -21.93 26.14
CA ASP A 196 47.70 -23.06 26.74
C ASP A 196 49.08 -22.62 27.26
N PRO A 197 49.21 -22.30 28.57
CA PRO A 197 50.50 -21.92 29.17
C PRO A 197 51.57 -23.01 29.11
N GLY A 198 51.21 -24.27 28.83
CA GLY A 198 52.19 -25.35 28.60
C GLY A 198 52.91 -25.25 27.26
N ARG A 199 52.36 -24.48 26.32
CA ARG A 199 52.92 -24.27 24.97
C ARG A 199 53.66 -22.95 24.82
N VAL A 200 53.35 -21.93 25.62
CA VAL A 200 53.93 -20.58 25.53
C VAL A 200 55.30 -20.52 26.24
N VAL A 201 56.37 -20.40 25.47
CA VAL A 201 57.74 -20.22 25.98
C VAL A 201 58.00 -18.75 26.30
N LYS A 202 57.58 -17.85 25.41
CA LYS A 202 57.76 -16.40 25.53
C LYS A 202 56.70 -15.65 24.74
N SER A 203 56.10 -14.62 25.32
CA SER A 203 55.26 -13.66 24.59
C SER A 203 55.64 -12.24 25.01
N PHE A 204 55.87 -11.35 24.05
CA PHE A 204 56.25 -9.96 24.30
C PHE A 204 55.98 -9.07 23.08
N VAL A 205 55.97 -7.74 23.28
CA VAL A 205 56.06 -6.77 22.19
C VAL A 205 57.54 -6.40 22.01
N ASP A 206 58.09 -6.62 20.82
CA ASP A 206 59.37 -6.04 20.45
C ASP A 206 59.17 -4.53 20.18
N SER A 207 59.88 -3.70 20.94
CA SER A 207 59.82 -2.25 20.83
C SER A 207 60.55 -1.69 19.61
N SER A 208 61.43 -2.46 18.97
CA SER A 208 62.20 -2.01 17.80
C SER A 208 61.41 -2.12 16.49
N SER A 209 60.71 -3.24 16.28
CA SER A 209 59.76 -3.44 15.18
C SER A 209 58.33 -2.95 15.50
N ASN A 210 58.02 -2.69 16.78
CA ASN A 210 56.66 -2.46 17.29
C ASN A 210 55.69 -3.57 16.84
N SER A 211 56.03 -4.82 17.11
CA SER A 211 55.21 -5.99 16.79
C SER A 211 55.23 -7.01 17.92
N GLU A 212 54.23 -7.88 17.96
CA GLU A 212 54.18 -8.99 18.90
C GLU A 212 55.02 -10.16 18.42
N VAL A 213 55.77 -10.75 19.35
CA VAL A 213 56.56 -11.96 19.17
C VAL A 213 56.08 -13.01 20.16
N LEU A 214 55.69 -14.17 19.63
CA LEU A 214 55.37 -15.38 20.39
C LEU A 214 56.35 -16.49 20.03
N VAL A 215 56.96 -17.08 21.06
CA VAL A 215 57.76 -18.30 21.01
C VAL A 215 56.96 -19.41 21.68
N TYR A 216 56.73 -20.51 20.98
CA TYR A 216 55.87 -21.61 21.42
C TYR A 216 56.42 -22.98 21.01
N ASP A 217 55.91 -24.05 21.66
CA ASP A 217 56.33 -25.44 21.42
C ASP A 217 57.87 -25.63 21.39
N ASP A 218 58.57 -24.94 22.31
CA ASP A 218 60.04 -24.82 22.48
C ASP A 218 60.81 -24.12 21.32
N THR A 219 60.41 -24.37 20.08
CA THR A 219 61.19 -24.06 18.87
C THR A 219 60.40 -23.36 17.76
N GLU A 220 59.12 -23.09 17.93
CA GLU A 220 58.33 -22.28 16.98
C GLU A 220 58.37 -20.81 17.38
N TRP A 221 58.44 -19.92 16.40
CA TRP A 221 58.45 -18.46 16.56
C TRP A 221 57.43 -17.84 15.61
N VAL A 222 56.74 -16.77 16.01
CA VAL A 222 55.86 -16.00 15.12
C VAL A 222 55.90 -14.50 15.44
N GLY A 223 56.00 -13.68 14.38
CA GLY A 223 55.90 -12.23 14.42
C GLY A 223 54.57 -11.76 13.81
N TYR A 224 53.76 -11.02 14.58
CA TYR A 224 52.37 -10.68 14.23
C TYR A 224 51.92 -9.32 14.79
N MET A 225 50.66 -8.95 14.58
CA MET A 225 50.06 -7.72 15.13
C MET A 225 48.83 -8.02 16.01
N SER A 226 48.93 -7.82 17.31
CA SER A 226 47.76 -7.88 18.19
C SER A 226 46.76 -6.75 17.88
N SER A 227 45.52 -6.90 18.34
CA SER A 227 44.51 -5.84 18.32
C SER A 227 44.97 -4.53 19.00
N THR A 228 45.89 -4.61 19.97
CA THR A 228 46.49 -3.43 20.62
C THR A 228 47.49 -2.73 19.70
N THR A 229 48.33 -3.49 19.00
CA THR A 229 49.31 -2.95 18.04
C THR A 229 48.61 -2.44 16.76
N LYS A 230 47.57 -3.13 16.27
CA LYS A 230 46.63 -2.63 15.25
C LYS A 230 46.11 -1.25 15.62
N LYS A 231 45.42 -1.13 16.76
CA LYS A 231 44.84 0.13 17.26
C LYS A 231 45.87 1.25 17.40
N THR A 232 47.06 0.93 17.90
CA THR A 232 48.17 1.88 18.05
C THR A 232 48.66 2.39 16.70
N ARG A 233 48.80 1.49 15.72
CA ARG A 233 49.24 1.81 14.35
C ARG A 233 48.19 2.57 13.56
N THR A 234 46.89 2.23 13.65
CA THR A 234 45.82 3.01 13.00
C THR A 234 45.83 4.48 13.46
N ALA A 235 46.03 4.74 14.76
CA ALA A 235 46.17 6.11 15.28
C ALA A 235 47.43 6.81 14.74
N LEU A 236 48.56 6.09 14.66
CA LEU A 236 49.83 6.60 14.13
C LEU A 236 49.75 6.96 12.63
N TYR A 237 49.14 6.09 11.82
CA TYR A 237 48.97 6.30 10.38
C TYR A 237 48.01 7.48 10.09
N SER A 238 46.93 7.61 10.87
CA SER A 238 46.05 8.77 10.84
C SER A 238 46.80 10.07 11.17
N ALA A 239 47.65 10.05 12.21
CA ALA A 239 48.52 11.19 12.56
C ALA A 239 49.58 11.54 11.49
N TRP A 240 49.90 10.61 10.58
CA TRP A 240 50.75 10.86 9.40
C TRP A 240 49.96 11.33 8.16
N GLY A 241 48.65 11.53 8.27
CA GLY A 241 47.79 11.99 7.17
C GLY A 241 47.51 10.91 6.12
N LEU A 242 47.53 9.64 6.51
CA LEU A 242 47.22 8.50 5.65
C LEU A 242 45.71 8.22 5.63
N GLY A 243 45.22 7.53 4.59
CA GLY A 243 43.79 7.36 4.31
C GLY A 243 43.04 6.43 5.28
N GLY A 244 43.75 5.52 5.95
CA GLY A 244 43.16 4.57 6.90
C GLY A 244 44.01 3.30 7.04
N THR A 245 43.38 2.20 7.47
CA THR A 245 43.97 0.85 7.51
C THR A 245 43.07 -0.17 6.83
N SER A 246 43.67 -1.18 6.21
CA SER A 246 42.99 -2.39 5.70
C SER A 246 43.60 -3.61 6.41
N ASP A 247 42.76 -4.53 6.89
CA ASP A 247 43.20 -5.73 7.63
C ASP A 247 43.11 -6.97 6.74
N TRP A 248 44.23 -7.66 6.55
CA TRP A 248 44.30 -8.95 5.85
C TRP A 248 44.41 -10.09 6.87
N ALA A 249 43.39 -10.92 7.08
CA ALA A 249 42.01 -10.84 6.58
C ALA A 249 41.03 -11.20 7.70
N SER A 250 39.76 -10.83 7.55
CA SER A 250 38.75 -10.94 8.62
C SER A 250 38.54 -12.35 9.15
N ASP A 251 38.62 -13.35 8.27
CA ASP A 251 38.47 -14.78 8.55
C ASP A 251 39.59 -15.38 9.42
N LEU A 252 40.69 -14.64 9.61
CA LEU A 252 41.85 -15.07 10.40
C LEU A 252 41.80 -14.58 11.86
N GLN A 253 40.87 -13.68 12.21
CA GLN A 253 40.84 -12.99 13.51
C GLN A 253 40.44 -13.90 14.68
N GLU A 254 39.39 -14.69 14.48
CA GLU A 254 38.83 -15.59 15.48
C GLU A 254 38.20 -16.82 14.82
N TYR A 255 37.89 -17.86 15.61
CA TYR A 255 37.10 -18.98 15.12
C TYR A 255 35.62 -18.65 15.19
N HIS A 256 34.93 -18.78 14.07
CA HIS A 256 33.48 -18.69 14.01
C HIS A 256 32.83 -20.08 14.15
N ASP A 257 31.74 -20.14 14.91
CA ASP A 257 30.81 -21.27 14.89
C ASP A 257 30.21 -21.45 13.49
N VAL A 258 29.71 -22.66 13.21
CA VAL A 258 28.95 -22.92 11.99
C VAL A 258 27.71 -22.01 11.91
N LEU A 259 27.44 -21.46 10.73
CA LEU A 259 26.25 -20.65 10.51
C LEU A 259 24.99 -21.52 10.68
N LYS A 260 24.12 -21.11 11.60
CA LYS A 260 22.80 -21.73 11.79
C LYS A 260 21.97 -21.71 10.49
N PRO A 261 21.10 -22.70 10.28
CA PRO A 261 20.73 -23.80 11.19
C PRO A 261 21.63 -25.03 11.08
N ALA A 262 22.62 -25.07 10.18
CA ALA A 262 23.55 -26.19 10.07
C ALA A 262 24.26 -26.44 11.41
N THR A 263 24.21 -27.68 11.90
CA THR A 263 24.68 -28.04 13.26
C THR A 263 26.16 -28.41 13.32
N SER A 264 26.83 -28.54 12.18
CA SER A 264 28.29 -28.70 12.10
C SER A 264 28.85 -28.18 10.78
N TRP A 265 30.13 -27.80 10.77
CA TRP A 265 30.85 -27.43 9.55
C TRP A 265 30.92 -28.57 8.51
N SER A 266 30.73 -29.83 8.92
CA SER A 266 30.61 -30.97 8.00
C SER A 266 29.30 -30.90 7.22
N ILE A 267 28.16 -30.75 7.92
CA ILE A 267 26.82 -30.64 7.31
C ILE A 267 26.74 -29.38 6.43
N PHE A 268 27.30 -28.26 6.89
CA PHE A 268 27.38 -27.03 6.09
C PHE A 268 28.12 -27.27 4.75
N LYS A 269 29.25 -28.00 4.77
CA LYS A 269 30.00 -28.34 3.55
C LYS A 269 29.28 -29.37 2.67
N GLU A 270 28.57 -30.31 3.28
CA GLU A 270 27.76 -31.31 2.58
C GLU A 270 26.64 -30.65 1.77
N LEU A 271 25.85 -29.76 2.38
CA LEU A 271 24.79 -28.99 1.72
C LEU A 271 25.35 -28.09 0.61
N VAL A 272 26.47 -27.39 0.84
CA VAL A 272 27.14 -26.62 -0.23
C VAL A 272 27.58 -27.53 -1.40
N SER A 273 27.98 -28.78 -1.11
CA SER A 273 28.42 -29.73 -2.14
C SER A 273 27.28 -30.43 -2.89
N SER A 274 26.09 -30.55 -2.31
CA SER A 274 24.87 -30.97 -3.03
C SER A 274 24.26 -29.85 -3.89
N GLY A 275 24.68 -28.60 -3.65
CA GLY A 275 24.16 -27.41 -4.33
C GLY A 275 22.98 -26.76 -3.59
N GLU A 276 22.74 -27.14 -2.34
CA GLU A 276 21.70 -26.57 -1.48
C GLU A 276 22.22 -25.33 -0.73
N ASP A 277 21.33 -24.42 -0.33
CA ASP A 277 21.72 -23.33 0.58
C ASP A 277 21.93 -23.93 1.99
N PRO A 278 23.16 -23.94 2.53
CA PRO A 278 23.46 -24.52 3.84
C PRO A 278 22.82 -23.75 5.01
N LYS A 279 22.16 -22.62 4.74
CA LYS A 279 21.35 -21.88 5.70
C LYS A 279 19.90 -22.37 5.76
N THR A 280 19.47 -23.32 4.91
CA THR A 280 18.10 -23.86 4.88
C THR A 280 17.76 -24.64 6.17
N ASP A 281 16.56 -24.46 6.73
CA ASP A 281 16.13 -25.23 7.89
C ASP A 281 15.41 -26.52 7.48
N HIS A 282 16.10 -27.64 7.65
CA HIS A 282 15.60 -29.00 7.39
C HIS A 282 14.91 -29.63 8.61
N THR A 283 14.84 -28.94 9.77
CA THR A 283 14.20 -29.49 10.97
C THR A 283 12.68 -29.57 10.82
N ARG A 284 12.08 -30.66 11.31
CA ARG A 284 10.64 -30.94 11.24
C ARG A 284 10.13 -31.44 12.59
N ASN A 285 8.90 -31.06 12.93
CA ASN A 285 8.27 -31.37 14.22
C ASN A 285 7.04 -32.25 14.01
N GLY A 286 7.06 -33.45 14.59
CA GLY A 286 6.01 -34.45 14.38
C GLY A 286 6.18 -35.22 13.07
N ASN A 287 5.21 -36.11 12.78
CA ASN A 287 5.32 -37.14 11.75
C ASN A 287 4.76 -36.74 10.37
N TRP A 288 4.56 -35.45 10.09
CA TRP A 288 3.94 -35.02 8.82
C TRP A 288 4.80 -35.35 7.57
N THR A 289 6.09 -35.61 7.78
CA THR A 289 7.07 -36.07 6.78
C THR A 289 7.37 -37.58 6.83
N GLU A 290 6.61 -38.35 7.63
CA GLU A 290 6.70 -39.83 7.64
C GLU A 290 5.71 -40.49 6.66
N PHE A 291 4.89 -39.69 5.98
CA PHE A 291 3.91 -40.12 4.98
C PHE A 291 4.41 -39.83 3.56
N ASP A 292 3.99 -40.66 2.60
CA ASP A 292 4.16 -40.41 1.17
C ASP A 292 2.80 -40.17 0.48
N CYS A 293 2.82 -39.71 -0.77
CA CYS A 293 1.63 -39.43 -1.56
C CYS A 293 0.83 -40.66 -2.02
N THR A 294 1.30 -41.89 -1.77
CA THR A 294 0.51 -43.11 -1.98
C THR A 294 -0.49 -43.36 -0.85
N HIS A 295 -0.38 -42.61 0.26
CA HIS A 295 -1.23 -42.71 1.43
C HIS A 295 -2.73 -42.48 1.08
N PRO A 296 -3.68 -43.26 1.65
CA PRO A 296 -5.11 -43.18 1.30
C PRO A 296 -5.73 -41.78 1.42
N LEU A 297 -5.28 -40.97 2.38
CA LEU A 297 -5.77 -39.59 2.56
C LEU A 297 -5.42 -38.64 1.40
N ILE A 298 -4.52 -39.03 0.48
CA ILE A 298 -4.27 -38.35 -0.79
C ILE A 298 -4.98 -39.07 -1.93
N ARG A 299 -4.71 -40.36 -2.14
CA ARG A 299 -5.20 -41.11 -3.30
C ARG A 299 -6.72 -41.30 -3.30
N ASP A 300 -7.28 -41.65 -2.15
CA ASP A 300 -8.68 -42.06 -1.99
C ASP A 300 -9.51 -40.92 -1.33
N PHE A 301 -9.19 -39.68 -1.68
CA PHE A 301 -9.65 -38.48 -0.97
C PHE A 301 -11.18 -38.32 -0.85
N MET A 302 -11.94 -38.90 -1.77
CA MET A 302 -13.42 -38.87 -1.75
C MET A 302 -14.05 -39.80 -0.70
N ASP A 303 -13.28 -40.68 -0.05
CA ASP A 303 -13.75 -41.52 1.05
C ASP A 303 -13.67 -40.80 2.42
N TYR A 304 -12.83 -39.76 2.53
CA TYR A 304 -12.49 -39.07 3.77
C TYR A 304 -12.95 -37.62 3.78
N THR A 305 -13.47 -37.13 4.91
CA THR A 305 -13.80 -35.70 5.03
C THR A 305 -12.53 -34.83 5.02
N PRO A 306 -12.60 -33.56 4.58
CA PRO A 306 -11.46 -32.63 4.60
C PRO A 306 -10.77 -32.53 5.97
N SER A 307 -11.53 -32.64 7.07
CA SER A 307 -11.00 -32.64 8.44
C SER A 307 -10.18 -33.89 8.77
N GLU A 308 -10.61 -35.06 8.31
CA GLU A 308 -9.88 -36.32 8.47
C GLU A 308 -8.59 -36.33 7.65
N ARG A 309 -8.62 -35.80 6.41
CA ARG A 309 -7.43 -35.63 5.56
C ARG A 309 -6.39 -34.73 6.23
N TRP A 310 -6.81 -33.54 6.68
CA TRP A 310 -5.93 -32.54 7.31
C TRP A 310 -5.27 -33.04 8.60
N LYS A 311 -6.06 -33.66 9.50
CA LYS A 311 -5.56 -34.20 10.77
C LYS A 311 -4.73 -35.47 10.59
N GLY A 312 -5.16 -36.37 9.72
CA GLY A 312 -4.51 -37.66 9.51
C GLY A 312 -3.13 -37.57 8.85
N LEU A 313 -2.88 -36.51 8.07
CA LEU A 313 -1.54 -36.16 7.55
C LEU A 313 -0.79 -35.17 8.45
N ASN A 314 -1.35 -34.82 9.62
CA ASN A 314 -0.76 -33.90 10.60
C ASN A 314 -0.37 -32.52 10.01
N ALA A 315 -1.21 -31.97 9.11
CA ALA A 315 -0.98 -30.68 8.46
C ALA A 315 -0.91 -29.51 9.45
N ASP A 316 -1.51 -29.66 10.65
CA ASP A 316 -1.34 -28.72 11.76
C ASP A 316 0.13 -28.57 12.19
N ALA A 317 0.93 -29.65 12.12
CA ALA A 317 2.35 -29.62 12.43
C ALA A 317 3.18 -29.05 11.26
N ALA A 318 2.82 -29.41 10.02
CA ALA A 318 3.44 -28.86 8.82
C ALA A 318 3.34 -27.33 8.76
N TRP A 319 2.18 -26.76 9.08
CA TRP A 319 2.02 -25.30 9.15
C TRP A 319 2.84 -24.67 10.28
N ARG A 320 2.93 -25.32 11.45
CA ARG A 320 3.79 -24.84 12.55
C ARG A 320 5.27 -24.82 12.17
N ASP A 321 5.76 -25.81 11.40
CA ASP A 321 7.12 -25.76 10.86
C ASP A 321 7.31 -24.63 9.86
N VAL A 322 6.38 -24.43 8.92
CA VAL A 322 6.42 -23.30 7.97
C VAL A 322 6.52 -21.95 8.69
N VAL A 323 5.67 -21.70 9.70
CA VAL A 323 5.67 -20.44 10.46
C VAL A 323 6.93 -20.30 11.32
N ARG A 324 7.42 -21.39 11.93
CA ARG A 324 8.66 -21.40 12.72
C ARG A 324 9.88 -21.12 11.85
N ILE A 325 10.01 -21.79 10.71
CA ILE A 325 11.14 -21.62 9.77
C ILE A 325 11.17 -20.20 9.22
N TRP A 326 10.00 -19.62 8.91
CA TRP A 326 9.89 -18.21 8.56
C TRP A 326 10.43 -17.30 9.69
N LYS A 327 9.88 -17.41 10.90
CA LYS A 327 10.20 -16.50 12.02
C LYS A 327 11.62 -16.64 12.55
N ASP A 328 12.11 -17.87 12.70
CA ASP A 328 13.39 -18.17 13.35
C ASP A 328 14.58 -18.09 12.38
N THR A 329 14.38 -18.44 11.10
CA THR A 329 15.47 -18.64 10.13
C THR A 329 15.38 -17.71 8.92
N ASP A 330 14.24 -17.65 8.23
CA ASP A 330 14.18 -17.07 6.88
C ASP A 330 13.95 -15.56 6.86
N LYS A 331 13.15 -15.02 7.79
CA LYS A 331 12.85 -13.58 7.89
C LYS A 331 14.09 -12.70 8.08
N ASN A 332 15.19 -13.28 8.57
CA ASN A 332 16.47 -12.60 8.78
C ASN A 332 17.42 -12.67 7.55
N ARG A 333 17.00 -13.25 6.41
CA ARG A 333 17.78 -13.31 5.17
C ARG A 333 17.42 -12.16 4.22
N ASN A 334 18.43 -11.43 3.73
CA ASN A 334 18.24 -10.42 2.69
C ASN A 334 17.55 -11.00 1.44
N GLY A 335 16.37 -10.47 1.07
CA GLY A 335 15.64 -10.87 -0.14
C GLY A 335 14.77 -12.13 -0.02
N ALA A 336 14.63 -12.71 1.18
CA ALA A 336 13.60 -13.70 1.44
C ALA A 336 12.21 -13.05 1.55
N SER A 337 11.16 -13.79 1.18
CA SER A 337 9.77 -13.42 1.42
C SER A 337 9.02 -14.60 2.01
N PHE A 338 7.93 -14.36 2.73
CA PHE A 338 7.17 -15.41 3.41
C PHE A 338 6.79 -16.55 2.47
N ILE A 339 6.24 -16.25 1.28
CA ILE A 339 5.82 -17.30 0.35
C ILE A 339 6.98 -18.14 -0.23
N LYS A 340 8.20 -17.58 -0.32
CA LYS A 340 9.42 -18.35 -0.68
C LYS A 340 9.86 -19.29 0.45
N SER A 341 9.68 -18.88 1.71
CA SER A 341 9.90 -19.74 2.88
C SER A 341 8.89 -20.89 2.93
N VAL A 342 7.61 -20.60 2.64
CA VAL A 342 6.55 -21.59 2.48
C VAL A 342 6.93 -22.62 1.39
N THR A 343 7.26 -22.17 0.17
CA THR A 343 7.51 -23.09 -0.96
C THR A 343 8.82 -23.86 -0.84
N SER A 344 9.82 -23.32 -0.13
CA SER A 344 11.04 -24.02 0.27
C SER A 344 10.75 -25.11 1.33
N THR A 345 10.04 -24.76 2.41
CA THR A 345 9.70 -25.69 3.50
C THR A 345 8.81 -26.84 3.03
N LEU A 346 7.80 -26.52 2.23
CA LEU A 346 6.84 -27.47 1.65
C LEU A 346 7.34 -28.11 0.33
N LYS A 347 8.57 -27.78 -0.10
CA LYS A 347 9.24 -28.30 -1.31
C LYS A 347 8.36 -28.27 -2.58
N ILE A 348 7.52 -27.24 -2.71
CA ILE A 348 6.52 -27.02 -3.78
C ILE A 348 7.15 -26.58 -5.12
N GLY A 349 8.39 -26.07 -5.07
CA GLY A 349 9.16 -25.59 -6.22
C GLY A 349 9.38 -24.08 -6.21
N ALA A 350 10.60 -23.66 -6.57
CA ALA A 350 11.14 -22.32 -6.29
C ALA A 350 10.38 -21.15 -6.95
N GLU A 351 9.82 -21.34 -8.15
CA GLU A 351 9.13 -20.28 -8.91
C GLU A 351 7.67 -20.04 -8.45
N ALA A 352 7.14 -20.84 -7.52
CA ALA A 352 5.74 -20.79 -7.11
C ALA A 352 5.47 -19.60 -6.18
N ASN A 353 4.53 -18.73 -6.55
CA ASN A 353 4.23 -17.49 -5.84
C ASN A 353 2.73 -17.19 -5.87
N CYS A 354 2.10 -17.13 -4.70
CA CYS A 354 0.67 -16.82 -4.53
C CYS A 354 0.39 -15.42 -3.97
N GLY A 355 1.41 -14.66 -3.54
CA GLY A 355 1.23 -13.32 -2.99
C GLY A 355 1.03 -12.23 -4.04
N GLU A 356 1.45 -12.47 -5.28
CA GLU A 356 1.28 -11.55 -6.42
C GLU A 356 0.05 -11.96 -7.24
N LEU A 357 -0.92 -11.06 -7.42
CA LEU A 357 -2.22 -11.38 -8.04
C LEU A 357 -2.12 -11.79 -9.52
N LEU A 358 -1.17 -11.19 -10.25
CA LEU A 358 -0.89 -11.48 -11.65
C LEU A 358 0.11 -12.64 -11.84
N SER A 359 0.45 -13.37 -10.77
CA SER A 359 1.25 -14.58 -10.85
C SER A 359 0.47 -15.69 -11.57
N ASP A 360 1.12 -16.32 -12.54
CA ASP A 360 0.66 -17.56 -13.18
C ASP A 360 1.41 -18.80 -12.64
N SER A 361 2.09 -18.67 -11.48
CA SER A 361 2.75 -19.79 -10.79
C SER A 361 2.05 -20.24 -9.50
N CYS A 362 0.94 -19.58 -9.13
CA CYS A 362 0.06 -20.00 -8.04
C CYS A 362 -0.95 -21.07 -8.50
N ASP A 363 -0.45 -22.24 -8.89
CA ASP A 363 -1.28 -23.37 -9.29
C ASP A 363 -1.26 -24.52 -8.29
N SER A 364 -2.39 -25.22 -8.22
CA SER A 364 -2.58 -26.41 -7.39
C SER A 364 -1.60 -27.50 -7.80
N LYS A 365 -1.01 -28.21 -6.83
CA LYS A 365 -0.01 -29.25 -7.10
C LYS A 365 -0.37 -30.54 -6.39
N ASP A 366 -0.84 -31.50 -7.15
CA ASP A 366 -1.15 -32.83 -6.63
C ASP A 366 0.12 -33.66 -6.57
N CYS A 367 0.59 -33.89 -5.34
CA CYS A 367 1.93 -34.37 -5.00
C CYS A 367 3.08 -33.84 -5.89
N PRO A 368 3.58 -32.61 -5.66
CA PRO A 368 4.85 -32.21 -6.24
C PRO A 368 5.97 -33.14 -5.71
N THR A 369 6.94 -33.52 -6.55
CA THR A 369 7.98 -34.53 -6.21
C THR A 369 8.75 -34.24 -4.91
N GLY A 370 8.82 -32.98 -4.47
CA GLY A 370 9.42 -32.61 -3.18
C GLY A 370 8.60 -33.01 -1.93
N ALA A 371 7.31 -33.30 -2.09
CA ALA A 371 6.39 -33.76 -1.04
C ALA A 371 6.54 -35.25 -0.70
N ASP A 372 7.28 -36.02 -1.49
CA ASP A 372 7.74 -37.39 -1.17
C ASP A 372 9.20 -37.41 -0.66
N GLY A 373 9.79 -36.23 -0.36
CA GLY A 373 11.15 -36.09 0.15
C GLY A 373 11.24 -36.07 1.68
N PRO A 374 12.40 -36.39 2.29
CA PRO A 374 12.55 -36.51 3.74
C PRO A 374 12.29 -35.21 4.52
N ASP A 375 12.43 -34.06 3.85
CA ASP A 375 12.17 -32.72 4.39
C ASP A 375 10.71 -32.26 4.23
N SER A 376 9.80 -33.11 3.73
CA SER A 376 8.42 -32.74 3.46
C SER A 376 7.49 -33.95 3.48
N GLY A 377 6.23 -33.75 3.13
CA GLY A 377 5.22 -34.80 3.14
C GLY A 377 3.96 -34.39 2.40
N PRO A 378 3.00 -35.30 2.17
CA PRO A 378 1.75 -35.02 1.46
C PRO A 378 0.87 -33.93 2.10
N ALA A 379 1.09 -33.58 3.39
CA ALA A 379 0.50 -32.39 4.01
C ALA A 379 0.87 -31.07 3.28
N ALA A 380 2.00 -31.03 2.57
CA ALA A 380 2.41 -29.91 1.73
C ALA A 380 1.38 -29.56 0.64
N GLN A 381 0.80 -30.57 -0.02
CA GLN A 381 -0.29 -30.37 -1.00
C GLN A 381 -1.52 -29.74 -0.33
N LEU A 382 -1.88 -30.18 0.87
CA LEU A 382 -3.09 -29.69 1.57
C LEU A 382 -2.94 -28.20 1.92
N ILE A 383 -1.78 -27.80 2.44
CA ILE A 383 -1.48 -26.39 2.74
C ILE A 383 -1.38 -25.58 1.45
N TRP A 384 -0.59 -26.04 0.47
CA TRP A 384 -0.36 -25.28 -0.76
C TRP A 384 -1.64 -25.08 -1.58
N ASN A 385 -2.44 -26.13 -1.79
CA ASN A 385 -3.68 -26.00 -2.54
C ASN A 385 -4.69 -25.09 -1.79
N SER A 386 -4.65 -25.04 -0.45
CA SER A 386 -5.45 -24.07 0.33
C SER A 386 -5.00 -22.62 0.08
N LEU A 387 -3.69 -22.34 0.02
CA LEU A 387 -3.16 -21.03 -0.35
C LEU A 387 -3.52 -20.66 -1.80
N VAL A 388 -3.51 -21.63 -2.72
CA VAL A 388 -3.95 -21.46 -4.12
C VAL A 388 -5.43 -21.09 -4.19
N VAL A 389 -6.29 -21.70 -3.38
CA VAL A 389 -7.72 -21.33 -3.31
C VAL A 389 -7.91 -19.88 -2.85
N ILE A 390 -7.13 -19.41 -1.86
CA ILE A 390 -7.17 -18.01 -1.39
C ILE A 390 -6.75 -17.03 -2.50
N HIS A 391 -5.69 -17.37 -3.25
CA HIS A 391 -5.24 -16.58 -4.40
C HIS A 391 -6.26 -16.58 -5.54
N LYS A 392 -6.77 -17.76 -5.95
CA LYS A 392 -7.72 -17.88 -7.06
C LYS A 392 -9.03 -17.14 -6.76
N LEU A 393 -9.52 -17.20 -5.52
CA LEU A 393 -10.67 -16.40 -5.07
C LEU A 393 -10.45 -14.88 -5.24
N ARG A 394 -9.21 -14.38 -5.09
CA ARG A 394 -8.86 -12.96 -5.36
C ARG A 394 -8.71 -12.67 -6.85
N LYS A 395 -8.17 -13.60 -7.64
CA LYS A 395 -7.99 -13.49 -9.10
C LYS A 395 -9.34 -13.52 -9.81
N ASP A 396 -10.23 -14.45 -9.45
CA ASP A 396 -11.61 -14.53 -9.93
C ASP A 396 -12.41 -13.24 -9.64
N TYR A 397 -12.26 -12.66 -8.44
CA TYR A 397 -12.89 -11.38 -8.08
C TYR A 397 -12.36 -10.22 -8.95
N HIS A 398 -11.04 -10.13 -9.11
CA HIS A 398 -10.36 -9.12 -9.92
C HIS A 398 -10.76 -9.21 -11.40
N ASP A 399 -10.76 -10.41 -11.97
CA ASP A 399 -11.07 -10.63 -13.38
C ASP A 399 -12.57 -10.41 -13.66
N ALA A 400 -13.44 -10.73 -12.70
CA ALA A 400 -14.85 -10.34 -12.77
C ALA A 400 -15.07 -8.82 -12.75
N LEU A 401 -14.31 -8.07 -11.93
CA LEU A 401 -14.33 -6.60 -11.93
C LEU A 401 -13.90 -6.03 -13.29
N PHE A 402 -12.83 -6.55 -13.89
CA PHE A 402 -12.38 -6.10 -15.22
C PHE A 402 -13.37 -6.45 -16.34
N ASN A 403 -13.97 -7.64 -16.32
CA ASN A 403 -15.03 -8.02 -17.26
C ASN A 403 -16.28 -7.13 -17.13
N VAL A 404 -16.59 -6.68 -15.91
CA VAL A 404 -17.65 -5.70 -15.61
C VAL A 404 -17.32 -4.31 -16.20
N ALA A 405 -16.09 -3.81 -16.00
CA ALA A 405 -15.69 -2.47 -16.47
C ALA A 405 -15.92 -2.25 -17.96
N ALA A 406 -15.62 -3.27 -18.79
CA ALA A 406 -15.82 -3.22 -20.23
C ALA A 406 -17.28 -2.93 -20.62
N ILE A 407 -18.23 -3.61 -19.96
CA ILE A 407 -19.69 -3.46 -20.22
C ILE A 407 -20.17 -2.09 -19.74
N PHE A 408 -19.71 -1.64 -18.56
CA PHE A 408 -20.28 -0.49 -17.87
C PHE A 408 -19.96 0.84 -18.56
N SER A 409 -18.81 0.93 -19.25
CA SER A 409 -18.43 2.10 -20.07
C SER A 409 -19.53 2.56 -21.05
N THR A 410 -20.28 1.62 -21.63
CA THR A 410 -21.32 1.90 -22.61
C THR A 410 -22.66 2.24 -21.94
N ALA A 411 -23.04 1.49 -20.90
CA ALA A 411 -24.27 1.73 -20.15
C ALA A 411 -24.21 3.02 -19.30
N LEU A 412 -23.05 3.40 -18.78
CA LEU A 412 -22.86 4.68 -18.08
C LEU A 412 -23.08 5.87 -19.01
N LYS A 413 -22.59 5.79 -20.25
CA LYS A 413 -22.82 6.82 -21.28
C LYS A 413 -24.29 6.93 -21.68
N ASP A 414 -25.03 5.82 -21.66
CA ASP A 414 -26.48 5.83 -21.86
C ASP A 414 -27.24 6.45 -20.66
N LEU A 415 -26.78 6.19 -19.42
CA LEU A 415 -27.27 6.86 -18.20
C LEU A 415 -27.06 8.38 -18.28
N GLU A 416 -25.85 8.83 -18.62
CA GLU A 416 -25.51 10.24 -18.84
C GLU A 416 -26.47 10.88 -19.85
N ASN A 417 -26.66 10.27 -21.03
CA ASN A 417 -27.52 10.80 -22.08
C ASN A 417 -29.02 10.84 -21.69
N LYS A 418 -29.49 9.90 -20.85
CA LYS A 418 -30.90 9.80 -20.44
C LYS A 418 -31.27 10.68 -19.25
N PHE A 419 -30.35 10.91 -18.30
CA PHE A 419 -30.62 11.61 -17.02
C PHE A 419 -29.78 12.88 -16.79
N ALA A 420 -28.65 13.04 -17.47
CA ALA A 420 -27.68 14.09 -17.19
C ALA A 420 -27.07 14.78 -18.45
N PRO A 421 -27.86 15.27 -19.43
CA PRO A 421 -27.35 16.13 -20.49
C PRO A 421 -26.82 17.46 -19.91
N ILE A 422 -25.49 17.54 -19.80
CA ILE A 422 -24.61 18.70 -19.51
C ILE A 422 -25.25 19.91 -18.80
N SER A 423 -24.90 20.11 -17.51
CA SER A 423 -24.96 21.41 -16.83
C SER A 423 -23.52 21.83 -16.41
N PRO A 424 -23.10 23.12 -16.49
CA PRO A 424 -21.70 23.49 -16.34
C PRO A 424 -21.37 24.22 -15.02
N GLU A 425 -20.69 23.57 -14.07
CA GLU A 425 -19.79 24.26 -13.13
C GLU A 425 -18.70 23.33 -12.54
N GLU A 426 -17.91 23.81 -11.57
CA GLU A 426 -16.78 23.09 -10.96
C GLU A 426 -16.86 23.09 -9.42
N ASP A 427 -17.02 21.89 -8.85
CA ASP A 427 -16.78 21.61 -7.43
C ASP A 427 -16.05 20.26 -7.29
N ASN A 428 -15.38 20.06 -6.15
CA ASN A 428 -14.65 18.84 -5.79
C ASN A 428 -15.57 17.72 -5.29
N THR A 429 -16.89 17.83 -5.46
CA THR A 429 -17.88 16.80 -5.10
C THR A 429 -17.52 15.44 -5.69
N TRP A 430 -17.00 15.42 -6.93
CA TRP A 430 -16.54 14.20 -7.61
C TRP A 430 -15.46 13.44 -6.81
N LEU A 431 -14.53 14.13 -6.15
CA LEU A 431 -13.45 13.48 -5.41
C LEU A 431 -13.97 12.77 -4.15
N LEU A 432 -14.99 13.33 -3.50
CA LEU A 432 -15.69 12.68 -2.38
C LEU A 432 -16.47 11.46 -2.88
N LEU A 433 -17.23 11.61 -3.98
CA LEU A 433 -17.95 10.50 -4.59
C LEU A 433 -17.01 9.32 -4.96
N LEU A 434 -15.75 9.57 -5.35
CA LEU A 434 -14.76 8.50 -5.60
C LEU A 434 -14.46 7.73 -4.31
N ILE A 435 -14.19 8.46 -3.24
CA ILE A 435 -13.81 7.94 -1.91
C ILE A 435 -14.95 7.08 -1.33
N ASP A 436 -16.19 7.55 -1.45
CA ASP A 436 -17.38 6.83 -1.02
C ASP A 436 -17.69 5.61 -1.92
N LEU A 437 -17.43 5.68 -3.23
CA LEU A 437 -17.52 4.52 -4.14
C LEU A 437 -16.44 3.47 -3.86
N LEU A 438 -15.19 3.87 -3.60
CA LEU A 438 -14.10 2.96 -3.30
C LEU A 438 -14.37 2.17 -2.02
N THR A 439 -14.94 2.80 -0.99
CA THR A 439 -15.29 2.14 0.28
C THR A 439 -16.58 1.31 0.21
N LEU A 440 -17.72 1.93 -0.17
CA LEU A 440 -19.03 1.27 -0.17
C LEU A 440 -19.19 0.25 -1.31
N GLY A 441 -18.55 0.53 -2.45
CA GLY A 441 -18.50 -0.39 -3.58
C GLY A 441 -17.71 -1.66 -3.28
N THR A 442 -16.57 -1.56 -2.56
CA THR A 442 -15.81 -2.73 -2.12
C THR A 442 -16.67 -3.67 -1.28
N LEU A 443 -17.46 -3.16 -0.33
CA LEU A 443 -18.37 -3.98 0.48
C LEU A 443 -19.53 -4.58 -0.32
N SER A 444 -20.20 -3.79 -1.17
CA SER A 444 -21.37 -4.23 -1.93
C SER A 444 -21.06 -5.06 -3.19
N ALA A 445 -19.79 -5.08 -3.64
CA ALA A 445 -19.30 -5.97 -4.70
C ALA A 445 -18.64 -7.24 -4.14
N ALA A 446 -17.69 -7.11 -3.20
CA ALA A 446 -17.00 -8.26 -2.61
C ALA A 446 -17.93 -9.06 -1.67
N GLY A 447 -18.83 -8.39 -0.95
CA GLY A 447 -19.81 -9.00 -0.05
C GLY A 447 -20.56 -10.16 -0.70
N PRO A 448 -21.39 -9.89 -1.72
CA PRO A 448 -22.10 -10.93 -2.46
C PRO A 448 -21.16 -11.95 -3.13
N PHE A 449 -20.00 -11.53 -3.66
CA PHE A 449 -19.07 -12.43 -4.33
C PHE A 449 -18.50 -13.50 -3.40
N PHE A 450 -17.79 -13.07 -2.35
CA PHE A 450 -17.16 -13.98 -1.40
C PHE A 450 -18.22 -14.83 -0.70
N ASN A 451 -19.39 -14.26 -0.36
CA ASN A 451 -20.53 -15.01 0.19
C ASN A 451 -21.03 -16.10 -0.78
N SER A 452 -21.19 -15.79 -2.08
CA SER A 452 -21.65 -16.74 -3.11
C SER A 452 -20.63 -17.86 -3.39
N VAL A 453 -19.33 -17.57 -3.35
CA VAL A 453 -18.29 -18.60 -3.52
C VAL A 453 -18.10 -19.43 -2.25
N LEU A 454 -17.99 -18.80 -1.07
CA LEU A 454 -17.74 -19.50 0.20
C LEU A 454 -18.92 -20.40 0.61
N LYS A 455 -20.17 -20.02 0.36
CA LYS A 455 -21.35 -20.89 0.60
C LYS A 455 -21.36 -22.21 -0.18
N LYS A 456 -20.48 -22.40 -1.17
CA LYS A 456 -20.29 -23.67 -1.88
C LYS A 456 -19.45 -24.67 -1.08
N LEU A 457 -18.75 -24.21 -0.04
CA LEU A 457 -17.98 -25.02 0.90
C LEU A 457 -18.78 -25.17 2.20
N PRO A 458 -19.19 -26.40 2.61
CA PRO A 458 -20.07 -26.60 3.77
C PRO A 458 -19.57 -26.05 5.12
N HIS A 459 -18.28 -25.73 5.24
CA HIS A 459 -17.72 -25.10 6.45
C HIS A 459 -17.92 -23.58 6.54
N PHE A 460 -18.30 -22.90 5.45
CA PHE A 460 -18.41 -21.43 5.37
C PHE A 460 -19.86 -20.96 5.16
N LEU A 461 -20.83 -21.69 5.74
CA LEU A 461 -22.26 -21.32 5.68
C LEU A 461 -22.63 -20.13 6.59
N GLU A 462 -21.73 -19.70 7.48
CA GLU A 462 -21.94 -18.60 8.44
C GLU A 462 -21.36 -17.26 7.94
N LYS A 463 -22.03 -16.13 8.26
CA LYS A 463 -21.67 -14.78 7.75
C LYS A 463 -20.26 -14.33 8.18
N ASP A 464 -19.81 -14.67 9.38
CA ASP A 464 -18.57 -14.12 9.97
C ASP A 464 -17.32 -14.38 9.13
N THR A 465 -17.19 -15.56 8.50
CA THR A 465 -15.98 -15.89 7.74
C THR A 465 -15.89 -15.16 6.39
N THR A 466 -17.03 -14.73 5.84
CA THR A 466 -17.05 -13.79 4.70
C THR A 466 -16.52 -12.41 5.13
N LEU A 467 -16.92 -11.92 6.31
CA LEU A 467 -16.39 -10.69 6.89
C LEU A 467 -14.88 -10.80 7.19
N THR A 468 -14.40 -11.96 7.64
CA THR A 468 -12.97 -12.23 7.86
C THR A 468 -12.13 -12.04 6.58
N MET A 469 -12.62 -12.51 5.42
CA MET A 469 -11.90 -12.31 4.15
C MET A 469 -12.02 -10.89 3.58
N ILE A 470 -13.16 -10.21 3.76
CA ILE A 470 -13.38 -8.86 3.22
C ILE A 470 -12.75 -7.77 4.11
N GLY A 471 -12.61 -8.01 5.41
CA GLY A 471 -12.20 -7.01 6.41
C GLY A 471 -10.88 -6.30 6.09
N GLN A 472 -9.88 -7.00 5.58
CA GLN A 472 -8.62 -6.36 5.15
C GLN A 472 -8.83 -5.41 3.97
N SER A 473 -9.68 -5.77 2.99
CA SER A 473 -10.01 -4.87 1.86
C SER A 473 -10.73 -3.60 2.32
N THR A 474 -11.55 -3.66 3.37
CA THR A 474 -12.17 -2.45 3.95
C THR A 474 -11.19 -1.58 4.74
N THR A 475 -10.23 -2.16 5.45
CA THR A 475 -9.17 -1.41 6.12
C THR A 475 -8.28 -0.71 5.10
N ILE A 476 -7.79 -1.44 4.09
CA ILE A 476 -6.97 -0.89 3.00
C ILE A 476 -7.71 0.23 2.24
N ALA A 477 -9.00 0.04 1.94
CA ALA A 477 -9.83 1.08 1.30
C ALA A 477 -10.07 2.31 2.20
N THR A 478 -9.92 2.18 3.52
CA THR A 478 -10.00 3.28 4.49
C THR A 478 -8.65 3.99 4.64
N ASP A 479 -7.54 3.24 4.67
CA ASP A 479 -6.19 3.80 4.79
C ASP A 479 -5.77 4.58 3.54
N LEU A 480 -6.22 4.16 2.35
CA LEU A 480 -6.02 4.89 1.09
C LEU A 480 -6.59 6.32 1.14
N LEU A 481 -7.62 6.56 1.96
CA LEU A 481 -8.28 7.87 2.11
C LEU A 481 -7.43 8.91 2.88
N SER A 482 -6.33 8.46 3.52
CA SER A 482 -5.41 9.35 4.23
C SER A 482 -4.54 10.20 3.29
N LEU A 483 -4.40 9.79 2.02
CA LEU A 483 -3.58 10.43 0.99
C LEU A 483 -4.30 11.62 0.33
N LYS A 484 -4.43 12.72 1.09
CA LYS A 484 -5.36 13.82 0.77
C LYS A 484 -4.93 14.83 -0.31
N ASP A 485 -3.68 14.78 -0.79
CA ASP A 485 -3.07 15.85 -1.59
C ASP A 485 -2.56 15.37 -2.98
N SER A 486 -3.41 15.47 -4.02
CA SER A 486 -2.99 15.46 -5.43
C SER A 486 -4.07 16.04 -6.36
N PRO A 487 -3.82 17.17 -7.05
CA PRO A 487 -4.78 17.79 -7.96
C PRO A 487 -4.68 17.28 -9.41
N TRP A 488 -5.81 17.21 -10.13
CA TRP A 488 -5.86 16.86 -11.56
C TRP A 488 -6.95 17.61 -12.34
N THR A 489 -6.73 17.81 -13.65
CA THR A 489 -7.59 18.51 -14.62
C THR A 489 -7.30 17.97 -16.04
N LEU A 490 -8.14 18.07 -17.07
CA LEU A 490 -9.55 18.48 -17.22
C LEU A 490 -10.09 17.82 -18.51
N GLY A 491 -11.36 17.42 -18.57
CA GLY A 491 -11.96 16.85 -19.80
C GLY A 491 -13.37 16.31 -19.61
N LYS A 492 -14.36 17.19 -19.40
CA LYS A 492 -15.70 16.80 -18.93
C LYS A 492 -16.47 15.90 -19.92
N GLN A 493 -17.44 15.17 -19.38
CA GLN A 493 -18.04 13.93 -19.91
C GLN A 493 -17.06 12.75 -19.95
N ASP A 494 -16.02 12.77 -20.79
CA ASP A 494 -15.02 11.68 -20.79
C ASP A 494 -14.36 11.51 -19.41
N ALA A 495 -14.22 12.58 -18.63
CA ALA A 495 -13.74 12.53 -17.25
C ALA A 495 -14.60 11.65 -16.33
N PHE A 496 -15.94 11.69 -16.40
CA PHE A 496 -16.80 10.90 -15.51
C PHE A 496 -16.78 9.41 -15.87
N SER A 497 -16.81 9.10 -17.17
CA SER A 497 -16.66 7.72 -17.65
C SER A 497 -15.26 7.14 -17.36
N ASN A 498 -14.19 7.93 -17.49
CA ASN A 498 -12.84 7.50 -17.06
C ASN A 498 -12.72 7.37 -15.54
N TYR A 499 -13.35 8.26 -14.77
CA TYR A 499 -13.41 8.27 -13.31
C TYR A 499 -14.10 7.02 -12.76
N MET A 500 -15.26 6.61 -13.31
CA MET A 500 -15.89 5.35 -12.90
C MET A 500 -15.08 4.12 -13.33
N GLY A 501 -14.32 4.20 -14.43
CA GLY A 501 -13.29 3.21 -14.78
C GLY A 501 -12.15 3.17 -13.75
N GLN A 502 -11.70 4.32 -13.25
CA GLN A 502 -10.71 4.41 -12.17
C GLN A 502 -11.25 3.84 -10.85
N THR A 503 -12.54 3.97 -10.54
CA THR A 503 -13.18 3.29 -9.40
C THR A 503 -13.01 1.77 -9.49
N ILE A 504 -13.30 1.15 -10.64
CA ILE A 504 -13.19 -0.31 -10.80
C ILE A 504 -11.73 -0.76 -10.78
N ASN A 505 -10.83 -0.01 -11.44
CA ASN A 505 -9.38 -0.22 -11.31
C ASN A 505 -8.91 -0.08 -9.84
N GLY A 506 -9.53 0.82 -9.07
CA GLY A 506 -9.27 1.00 -7.64
C GLY A 506 -9.71 -0.20 -6.81
N TRP A 507 -10.92 -0.74 -7.02
CA TRP A 507 -11.37 -1.98 -6.37
C TRP A 507 -10.49 -3.18 -6.75
N ALA A 508 -10.05 -3.27 -8.01
CA ALA A 508 -9.14 -4.31 -8.49
C ALA A 508 -7.74 -4.19 -7.85
N ASN A 509 -7.20 -2.97 -7.75
CA ASN A 509 -5.94 -2.68 -7.07
C ASN A 509 -6.03 -2.97 -5.56
N VAL A 510 -7.15 -2.63 -4.91
CA VAL A 510 -7.43 -3.03 -3.51
C VAL A 510 -7.51 -4.55 -3.37
N SER A 511 -7.94 -5.30 -4.38
CA SER A 511 -7.85 -6.77 -4.38
C SER A 511 -6.40 -7.27 -4.43
N SER A 512 -5.51 -6.64 -5.22
CA SER A 512 -4.07 -6.98 -5.24
C SER A 512 -3.41 -6.66 -3.91
N ILE A 513 -3.58 -5.44 -3.40
CA ILE A 513 -3.01 -5.01 -2.11
C ILE A 513 -3.57 -5.87 -0.95
N ALA A 514 -4.83 -6.30 -1.02
CA ALA A 514 -5.40 -7.23 -0.05
C ALA A 514 -4.81 -8.65 -0.15
N LEU A 515 -4.53 -9.17 -1.36
CA LEU A 515 -3.81 -10.44 -1.53
C LEU A 515 -2.38 -10.32 -1.00
N GLU A 516 -1.65 -9.28 -1.39
CA GLU A 516 -0.30 -8.96 -0.90
C GLU A 516 -0.28 -8.86 0.63
N THR A 517 -1.32 -8.28 1.24
CA THR A 517 -1.49 -8.18 2.70
C THR A 517 -1.76 -9.54 3.35
N ILE A 518 -2.66 -10.35 2.80
CA ILE A 518 -2.93 -11.72 3.28
C ILE A 518 -1.66 -12.58 3.26
N PHE A 519 -0.80 -12.39 2.27
CA PHE A 519 0.45 -13.13 2.10
C PHE A 519 1.69 -12.38 2.64
N ASN A 520 1.50 -11.29 3.39
CA ASN A 520 2.61 -10.55 3.98
C ASN A 520 3.21 -11.26 5.22
N GLU A 521 4.26 -10.66 5.75
CA GLU A 521 5.09 -11.23 6.81
C GLU A 521 4.70 -10.82 8.25
N THR A 522 3.47 -10.34 8.47
CA THR A 522 2.93 -10.02 9.80
C THR A 522 2.31 -11.24 10.48
N ASP A 523 2.25 -11.20 11.80
CA ASP A 523 1.66 -12.27 12.60
C ASP A 523 0.14 -12.37 12.36
N ASP A 524 -0.56 -11.23 12.25
CA ASP A 524 -2.00 -11.17 11.97
C ASP A 524 -2.37 -11.84 10.63
N SER A 525 -1.54 -11.67 9.59
CA SER A 525 -1.77 -12.29 8.27
C SER A 525 -1.46 -13.79 8.28
N ILE A 526 -0.44 -14.22 9.02
CA ILE A 526 -0.15 -15.64 9.24
C ILE A 526 -1.29 -16.34 10.00
N ASP A 527 -1.87 -15.68 11.01
CA ASP A 527 -3.01 -16.19 11.77
C ASP A 527 -4.34 -16.12 10.97
N LEU A 528 -4.49 -15.15 10.06
CA LEU A 528 -5.59 -15.11 9.07
C LEU A 528 -5.50 -16.30 8.10
N LEU A 529 -4.33 -16.57 7.52
CA LEU A 529 -4.09 -17.75 6.69
C LEU A 529 -4.38 -19.04 7.47
N TRP A 530 -3.85 -19.15 8.70
CA TRP A 530 -4.09 -20.31 9.56
C TRP A 530 -5.57 -20.53 9.87
N SER A 531 -6.29 -19.51 10.34
CA SER A 531 -7.73 -19.61 10.68
C SER A 531 -8.60 -19.92 9.46
N THR A 532 -8.16 -19.52 8.26
CA THR A 532 -8.81 -19.84 6.98
C THR A 532 -8.58 -21.29 6.53
N MET A 533 -7.37 -21.84 6.67
CA MET A 533 -7.02 -23.16 6.13
C MET A 533 -7.19 -24.32 7.11
N SER A 534 -6.88 -24.09 8.40
CA SER A 534 -6.82 -25.11 9.46
C SER A 534 -8.07 -25.98 9.53
N ASN A 535 -7.91 -27.25 9.90
CA ASN A 535 -8.95 -28.27 9.84
C ASN A 535 -9.44 -28.62 8.41
N GLY A 536 -8.71 -28.21 7.36
CA GLY A 536 -8.96 -28.60 5.97
C GLY A 536 -10.13 -27.86 5.32
N LYS A 537 -10.42 -26.62 5.72
CA LYS A 537 -11.62 -25.91 5.24
C LYS A 537 -11.62 -25.65 3.73
N LEU A 538 -10.44 -25.48 3.13
CA LEU A 538 -10.24 -25.18 1.71
C LEU A 538 -9.72 -26.37 0.87
N ILE A 539 -9.76 -27.61 1.40
CA ILE A 539 -9.38 -28.80 0.64
C ILE A 539 -10.59 -29.68 0.31
N GLU A 540 -10.48 -30.41 -0.80
CA GLU A 540 -11.50 -31.36 -1.26
C GLU A 540 -11.63 -32.58 -0.34
N GLY A 541 -12.76 -33.28 -0.43
CA GLY A 541 -12.97 -34.54 0.27
C GLY A 541 -14.44 -34.96 0.24
N ARG A 542 -14.78 -35.95 1.05
CA ARG A 542 -16.17 -36.39 1.27
C ARG A 542 -16.96 -35.32 2.02
N PHE A 543 -18.12 -34.94 1.49
CA PHE A 543 -19.10 -34.09 2.17
C PHE A 543 -20.35 -34.93 2.48
N ASP A 544 -20.97 -34.72 3.65
CA ASP A 544 -22.15 -35.48 4.08
C ASP A 544 -23.48 -34.87 3.57
N GLU A 545 -23.44 -33.65 3.01
CA GLU A 545 -24.54 -32.99 2.30
C GLU A 545 -24.04 -32.46 0.94
N ASP A 546 -24.88 -32.54 -0.10
CA ASP A 546 -24.58 -31.96 -1.42
C ASP A 546 -24.51 -30.41 -1.31
N PRO A 547 -23.45 -29.75 -1.84
CA PRO A 547 -23.40 -28.30 -1.86
C PRO A 547 -24.51 -27.71 -2.75
N PRO A 548 -25.02 -26.49 -2.44
CA PRO A 548 -26.08 -25.86 -3.22
C PRO A 548 -25.74 -25.78 -4.73
N LYS A 549 -26.69 -26.17 -5.58
CA LYS A 549 -26.50 -26.15 -7.03
C LYS A 549 -26.17 -24.75 -7.52
N ALA A 550 -25.13 -24.65 -8.34
CA ALA A 550 -24.72 -23.38 -8.93
C ALA A 550 -25.74 -22.88 -9.95
N ASP A 551 -26.43 -21.79 -9.62
CA ASP A 551 -26.73 -20.77 -10.62
C ASP A 551 -25.44 -20.06 -11.05
N ASN A 552 -25.48 -19.33 -12.16
CA ASN A 552 -24.32 -18.61 -12.70
C ASN A 552 -23.93 -17.44 -11.79
N GLY A 553 -23.16 -17.73 -10.74
CA GLY A 553 -22.66 -16.73 -9.79
C GLY A 553 -21.91 -15.57 -10.43
N GLU A 554 -21.29 -15.76 -11.60
CA GLU A 554 -20.67 -14.67 -12.37
C GLU A 554 -21.71 -13.71 -12.99
N ASN A 555 -22.86 -14.23 -13.45
CA ASN A 555 -23.96 -13.38 -13.97
C ASN A 555 -24.68 -12.65 -12.83
N GLU A 556 -24.91 -13.33 -11.70
CA GLU A 556 -25.47 -12.75 -10.49
C GLU A 556 -24.55 -11.65 -9.91
N LEU A 557 -23.23 -11.91 -9.88
CA LEU A 557 -22.19 -10.95 -9.54
C LEU A 557 -22.20 -9.72 -10.47
N ARG A 558 -22.21 -9.92 -11.79
CA ARG A 558 -22.30 -8.84 -12.78
C ARG A 558 -23.56 -7.99 -12.56
N ALA A 559 -24.69 -8.61 -12.25
CA ALA A 559 -25.94 -7.91 -11.92
C ALA A 559 -25.86 -7.15 -10.59
N ASN A 560 -25.29 -7.74 -9.54
CA ASN A 560 -25.17 -7.11 -8.22
C ASN A 560 -24.21 -5.91 -8.23
N ILE A 561 -23.05 -6.04 -8.90
CA ILE A 561 -22.13 -4.91 -9.11
C ILE A 561 -22.83 -3.81 -9.92
N ALA A 562 -23.60 -4.17 -10.95
CA ALA A 562 -24.36 -3.21 -11.75
C ALA A 562 -25.39 -2.47 -10.89
N LYS A 563 -26.20 -3.19 -10.11
CA LYS A 563 -27.25 -2.58 -9.30
C LYS A 563 -26.69 -1.59 -8.28
N SER A 564 -25.62 -1.97 -7.58
CA SER A 564 -24.90 -1.11 -6.63
C SER A 564 -24.30 0.12 -7.31
N PHE A 565 -23.58 -0.07 -8.42
CA PHE A 565 -22.93 1.00 -9.18
C PHE A 565 -23.93 2.01 -9.76
N PHE A 566 -24.99 1.55 -10.42
CA PHE A 566 -26.01 2.44 -11.00
C PHE A 566 -26.88 3.09 -9.93
N GLY A 567 -27.25 2.36 -8.87
CA GLY A 567 -28.02 2.89 -7.74
C GLY A 567 -27.32 4.02 -7.01
N TYR A 568 -25.98 3.98 -6.91
CA TYR A 568 -25.17 5.08 -6.40
C TYR A 568 -25.05 6.23 -7.41
N SER A 569 -24.85 5.92 -8.70
CA SER A 569 -24.61 6.92 -9.76
C SER A 569 -25.81 7.84 -10.03
N MET A 570 -27.04 7.40 -9.75
CA MET A 570 -28.28 8.16 -9.96
C MET A 570 -28.50 9.33 -8.98
N GLN A 571 -27.47 9.78 -8.26
CA GLN A 571 -27.54 10.94 -7.37
C GLN A 571 -27.38 12.29 -8.09
N ASP A 572 -26.61 12.34 -9.18
CA ASP A 572 -26.18 13.59 -9.83
C ASP A 572 -26.78 13.74 -11.24
N SER A 573 -28.10 13.94 -11.29
CA SER A 573 -28.81 14.18 -12.55
C SER A 573 -28.76 15.68 -12.92
N SER A 574 -28.22 16.05 -14.09
CA SER A 574 -28.30 17.46 -14.56
C SER A 574 -29.75 17.92 -14.85
N SER A 575 -30.71 17.00 -14.83
CA SER A 575 -32.14 17.32 -14.81
C SER A 575 -32.65 17.88 -13.46
N TYR A 576 -31.92 17.77 -12.34
CA TYR A 576 -32.42 18.16 -11.01
C TYR A 576 -33.73 17.44 -10.64
N ALA A 577 -33.79 16.12 -10.87
CA ALA A 577 -34.93 15.30 -10.49
C ALA A 577 -35.07 15.25 -8.96
N PHE A 578 -36.29 15.27 -8.45
CA PHE A 578 -36.56 15.32 -7.01
C PHE A 578 -37.79 14.49 -6.61
N VAL A 579 -37.93 14.19 -5.32
CA VAL A 579 -39.06 13.44 -4.76
C VAL A 579 -40.04 14.40 -4.08
N ILE A 580 -41.24 14.52 -4.65
CA ILE A 580 -42.37 15.17 -3.99
C ILE A 580 -42.89 14.26 -2.87
N ASN A 581 -42.75 14.71 -1.62
CA ASN A 581 -43.57 14.28 -0.50
C ASN A 581 -44.98 14.87 -0.66
N SER A 582 -45.95 14.08 -1.12
CA SER A 582 -47.31 14.59 -1.34
C SER A 582 -48.02 14.97 -0.03
N GLY A 583 -47.61 14.39 1.10
CA GLY A 583 -48.33 14.48 2.38
C GLY A 583 -49.46 13.44 2.53
N TYR A 584 -50.09 13.05 1.44
CA TYR A 584 -51.28 12.17 1.38
C TYR A 584 -50.98 10.67 1.53
N GLY A 585 -52.03 9.90 1.78
CA GLY A 585 -52.00 8.45 1.90
C GLY A 585 -51.93 7.73 0.53
N CYS A 586 -51.35 6.53 0.52
CA CYS A 586 -51.20 5.70 -0.68
C CYS A 586 -52.50 5.37 -1.43
N ASN A 587 -53.64 5.37 -0.73
CA ASN A 587 -54.95 5.07 -1.31
C ASN A 587 -55.68 6.30 -1.88
N GLU A 588 -55.11 7.51 -1.73
CA GLU A 588 -55.74 8.74 -2.20
C GLU A 588 -55.50 8.95 -3.70
N ASN A 589 -56.56 9.36 -4.40
CA ASN A 589 -56.60 9.39 -5.85
C ASN A 589 -56.23 10.79 -6.36
N LYS A 590 -55.09 10.91 -7.04
CA LYS A 590 -54.58 12.13 -7.69
C LYS A 590 -54.56 13.39 -6.81
N PRO A 591 -53.98 13.36 -5.60
CA PRO A 591 -54.09 14.49 -4.67
C PRO A 591 -53.21 15.71 -5.01
N LEU A 592 -52.51 15.71 -6.16
CA LEU A 592 -51.60 16.78 -6.60
C LEU A 592 -51.93 17.30 -8.02
N GLU A 593 -53.21 17.32 -8.42
CA GLU A 593 -53.62 17.79 -9.76
C GLU A 593 -53.18 19.24 -10.07
N ASP A 594 -52.93 20.08 -9.06
CA ASP A 594 -52.40 21.43 -9.26
C ASP A 594 -50.92 21.44 -9.74
N TYR A 595 -50.07 20.56 -9.18
CA TYR A 595 -48.63 20.54 -9.44
C TYR A 595 -48.18 19.49 -10.46
N LEU A 596 -48.99 18.46 -10.72
CA LEU A 596 -48.66 17.33 -11.59
C LEU A 596 -49.82 17.05 -12.55
N ASN A 597 -49.49 16.72 -13.79
CA ASN A 597 -50.46 16.15 -14.71
C ASN A 597 -50.84 14.72 -14.30
N ASN A 598 -52.05 14.28 -14.66
CA ASN A 598 -52.56 12.94 -14.37
C ASN A 598 -51.57 11.83 -14.76
N ASP A 599 -51.03 11.92 -15.98
CA ASP A 599 -50.18 10.87 -16.54
C ASP A 599 -48.79 10.88 -15.88
N THR A 600 -48.31 12.06 -15.45
CA THR A 600 -47.14 12.18 -14.56
C THR A 600 -47.38 11.45 -13.26
N MET A 601 -48.51 11.69 -12.57
CA MET A 601 -48.83 11.00 -11.31
C MET A 601 -48.93 9.48 -11.46
N VAL A 602 -49.43 8.98 -12.60
CA VAL A 602 -49.48 7.53 -12.88
C VAL A 602 -48.07 6.97 -13.16
N ALA A 603 -47.24 7.69 -13.90
CA ALA A 603 -45.89 7.24 -14.23
C ALA A 603 -44.93 7.26 -13.01
N THR A 604 -45.00 8.30 -12.18
CA THR A 604 -43.96 8.59 -11.17
C THR A 604 -44.33 8.27 -9.72
N GLY A 605 -45.60 7.89 -9.47
CA GLY A 605 -46.10 7.64 -8.11
C GLY A 605 -45.58 6.36 -7.47
N VAL A 606 -44.93 6.48 -6.31
CA VAL A 606 -44.39 5.39 -5.48
C VAL A 606 -44.95 5.46 -4.06
N CYS A 607 -45.15 4.30 -3.43
CA CYS A 607 -45.56 4.19 -2.03
C CYS A 607 -44.40 3.79 -1.12
N VAL A 608 -44.23 4.54 -0.01
CA VAL A 608 -43.18 4.29 0.99
C VAL A 608 -43.84 4.33 2.37
N GLY A 609 -44.08 3.16 2.95
CA GLY A 609 -45.04 3.01 4.05
C GLY A 609 -46.45 3.41 3.61
N ASP A 610 -47.21 4.06 4.48
CA ASP A 610 -48.57 4.50 4.20
C ASP A 610 -48.66 5.77 3.32
N LYS A 611 -47.52 6.42 3.02
CA LYS A 611 -47.45 7.73 2.35
C LYS A 611 -47.08 7.63 0.87
N ARG A 612 -47.69 8.51 0.08
CA ARG A 612 -47.50 8.60 -1.37
C ARG A 612 -46.45 9.64 -1.74
N TYR A 613 -45.54 9.26 -2.63
CA TYR A 613 -44.45 10.07 -3.14
C TYR A 613 -44.46 10.07 -4.66
N TYR A 614 -43.92 11.11 -5.30
CA TYR A 614 -43.82 11.21 -6.75
C TYR A 614 -42.42 11.68 -7.14
N LEU A 615 -41.77 11.00 -8.09
CA LEU A 615 -40.55 11.53 -8.70
C LEU A 615 -40.92 12.61 -9.74
N ALA A 616 -40.23 13.75 -9.75
CA ALA A 616 -40.64 14.94 -10.49
C ALA A 616 -39.44 15.73 -11.04
N TYR A 617 -39.69 16.51 -12.09
CA TYR A 617 -38.68 17.30 -12.80
C TYR A 617 -39.21 18.71 -13.13
N PRO A 618 -38.51 19.80 -12.74
CA PRO A 618 -38.86 21.17 -13.16
C PRO A 618 -38.46 21.40 -14.63
N ASP A 619 -39.44 21.47 -15.53
CA ASP A 619 -39.20 21.53 -16.98
C ASP A 619 -39.65 22.87 -17.60
N GLY A 620 -38.70 23.59 -18.21
CA GLY A 620 -38.88 24.99 -18.58
C GLY A 620 -38.95 25.94 -17.36
N ASP A 621 -39.66 27.05 -17.55
CA ASP A 621 -39.93 28.05 -16.50
C ASP A 621 -41.09 27.62 -15.60
N ALA A 622 -41.08 28.02 -14.33
CA ALA A 622 -42.15 27.69 -13.37
C ALA A 622 -43.50 28.34 -13.70
N VAL A 623 -43.51 29.45 -14.44
CA VAL A 623 -44.72 30.20 -14.80
C VAL A 623 -44.70 30.48 -16.31
N ILE A 624 -45.64 29.89 -17.04
CA ILE A 624 -45.78 30.09 -18.49
C ILE A 624 -46.75 31.26 -18.72
N CYS A 625 -46.30 32.25 -19.50
CA CYS A 625 -47.09 33.44 -19.80
C CYS A 625 -47.37 33.61 -21.29
N GLU A 626 -48.64 33.57 -21.67
CA GLU A 626 -49.11 33.72 -23.05
C GLU A 626 -49.72 35.11 -23.30
N CYS A 627 -49.65 35.58 -24.55
CA CYS A 627 -50.39 36.77 -24.99
C CYS A 627 -51.81 36.40 -25.40
N ARG A 628 -52.79 36.70 -24.54
CA ARG A 628 -54.20 36.69 -24.92
C ARG A 628 -54.55 38.02 -25.57
N TYR A 629 -54.85 38.00 -26.87
CA TYR A 629 -55.24 39.22 -27.58
C TYR A 629 -56.73 39.53 -27.37
N ASP A 630 -57.06 40.79 -27.09
CA ASP A 630 -58.44 41.29 -27.11
C ASP A 630 -58.92 41.61 -28.54
N ASP A 631 -60.21 41.92 -28.69
CA ASP A 631 -60.82 42.29 -29.99
C ASP A 631 -60.24 43.60 -30.59
N GLY A 632 -59.45 44.35 -29.81
CA GLY A 632 -58.70 45.53 -30.25
C GLY A 632 -57.24 45.24 -30.65
N GLY A 633 -56.77 44.01 -30.50
CA GLY A 633 -55.39 43.59 -30.78
C GLY A 633 -54.39 43.89 -29.67
N HIS A 634 -54.85 44.22 -28.46
CA HIS A 634 -53.97 44.40 -27.29
C HIS A 634 -53.64 43.05 -26.65
N CYS A 635 -52.36 42.78 -26.37
CA CYS A 635 -51.98 41.58 -25.60
C CYS A 635 -52.21 41.81 -24.11
N GLU A 636 -53.17 41.09 -23.53
CA GLU A 636 -53.22 40.79 -22.11
C GLU A 636 -52.27 39.61 -21.84
N LYS A 637 -51.22 39.84 -21.05
CA LYS A 637 -50.25 38.80 -20.68
C LYS A 637 -50.86 37.92 -19.56
N VAL A 638 -51.39 36.77 -19.92
CA VAL A 638 -51.96 35.80 -18.99
C VAL A 638 -50.88 34.80 -18.60
N CYS A 639 -50.51 34.79 -17.31
CA CYS A 639 -49.55 33.86 -16.74
C CYS A 639 -50.28 32.75 -15.97
N ASN A 640 -49.86 31.50 -16.16
CA ASN A 640 -50.33 30.34 -15.42
C ASN A 640 -49.15 29.55 -14.88
N ASP A 641 -49.34 28.93 -13.72
CA ASP A 641 -48.34 28.05 -13.10
C ASP A 641 -48.11 26.80 -13.97
N ASN A 642 -46.85 26.48 -14.21
CA ASN A 642 -46.43 25.28 -14.92
C ASN A 642 -46.43 24.07 -13.97
N LYS A 643 -46.45 22.85 -14.52
CA LYS A 643 -46.50 21.61 -13.74
C LYS A 643 -45.21 20.83 -13.89
N PHE A 644 -44.83 20.09 -12.85
CA PHE A 644 -43.64 19.26 -12.92
C PHE A 644 -43.84 18.10 -13.92
N SER A 645 -42.82 17.89 -14.74
CA SER A 645 -42.77 16.83 -15.74
C SER A 645 -42.35 15.49 -15.14
N VAL A 646 -42.57 14.42 -15.91
CA VAL A 646 -41.88 13.14 -15.71
C VAL A 646 -40.38 13.39 -15.92
N PRO A 647 -39.48 12.93 -15.02
CA PRO A 647 -38.05 13.04 -15.25
C PRO A 647 -37.57 12.34 -16.54
N PRO A 648 -36.63 12.95 -17.28
CA PRO A 648 -35.91 12.26 -18.35
C PRO A 648 -35.37 10.90 -17.90
N GLY A 649 -35.34 9.94 -18.82
CA GLY A 649 -34.81 8.59 -18.55
C GLY A 649 -35.70 7.65 -17.71
N LEU A 650 -36.76 8.12 -17.04
CA LEU A 650 -37.57 7.29 -16.12
C LEU A 650 -38.09 5.96 -16.73
N GLY A 651 -38.35 5.93 -18.04
CA GLY A 651 -38.78 4.73 -18.76
C GLY A 651 -37.78 3.55 -18.72
N SER A 652 -36.51 3.82 -18.39
CA SER A 652 -35.44 2.83 -18.17
C SER A 652 -35.23 2.47 -16.69
N LEU A 653 -36.08 2.95 -15.77
CA LEU A 653 -36.07 2.53 -14.35
C LEU A 653 -37.20 1.51 -14.06
N ASP A 654 -37.42 0.60 -15.01
CA ASP A 654 -38.40 -0.49 -14.94
C ASP A 654 -37.81 -1.82 -14.45
N GLY A 655 -36.48 -1.88 -14.26
CA GLY A 655 -35.74 -3.08 -13.88
C GLY A 655 -35.10 -3.85 -15.05
N SER A 656 -35.21 -3.38 -16.29
CA SER A 656 -34.55 -4.00 -17.46
C SER A 656 -33.17 -3.38 -17.78
N ASP A 657 -33.06 -2.06 -17.70
CA ASP A 657 -31.79 -1.31 -17.85
C ASP A 657 -31.06 -1.14 -16.49
N PHE A 658 -29.87 -0.53 -16.52
CA PHE A 658 -29.14 -0.01 -15.35
C PHE A 658 -29.00 -0.96 -14.15
N GLY A 659 -28.69 -2.24 -14.41
CA GLY A 659 -28.47 -3.24 -13.37
C GLY A 659 -29.73 -3.64 -12.60
N GLY A 660 -30.93 -3.38 -13.14
CA GLY A 660 -32.19 -3.71 -12.46
C GLY A 660 -32.55 -2.74 -11.33
N VAL A 661 -32.09 -1.48 -11.40
CA VAL A 661 -32.54 -0.40 -10.51
C VAL A 661 -33.92 0.09 -10.95
N THR A 662 -34.85 0.17 -10.00
CA THR A 662 -36.23 0.64 -10.25
C THR A 662 -36.47 2.05 -9.75
N LYS A 663 -37.50 2.73 -10.27
CA LYS A 663 -37.98 4.00 -9.71
C LYS A 663 -38.45 3.84 -8.24
N GLU A 664 -38.99 2.68 -7.90
CA GLU A 664 -39.34 2.32 -6.53
C GLU A 664 -38.12 2.31 -5.62
N ASP A 665 -36.99 1.75 -6.06
CA ASP A 665 -35.73 1.76 -5.31
C ASP A 665 -35.28 3.21 -5.07
N LEU A 666 -35.19 4.01 -6.15
CA LEU A 666 -34.73 5.40 -6.11
C LEU A 666 -35.51 6.28 -5.12
N VAL A 667 -36.85 6.16 -5.13
CA VAL A 667 -37.71 6.90 -4.20
C VAL A 667 -37.60 6.34 -2.77
N LYS A 668 -37.63 5.01 -2.59
CA LYS A 668 -37.54 4.39 -1.24
C LYS A 668 -36.23 4.72 -0.55
N GLY A 669 -35.08 4.61 -1.23
CA GLY A 669 -33.76 4.87 -0.64
C GLY A 669 -33.59 6.32 -0.22
N SER A 670 -34.00 7.24 -1.10
CA SER A 670 -33.95 8.68 -0.85
C SER A 670 -34.89 9.09 0.30
N VAL A 671 -36.11 8.54 0.37
CA VAL A 671 -37.04 8.77 1.49
C VAL A 671 -36.54 8.13 2.79
N ARG A 672 -35.96 6.91 2.75
CA ARG A 672 -35.31 6.27 3.91
C ARG A 672 -34.19 7.16 4.48
N LYS A 673 -33.34 7.74 3.61
CA LYS A 673 -32.29 8.67 4.05
C LYS A 673 -32.83 9.99 4.60
N TRP A 674 -33.82 10.59 3.93
CA TRP A 674 -34.46 11.82 4.40
C TRP A 674 -35.10 11.64 5.79
N ILE A 675 -35.79 10.52 6.03
CA ILE A 675 -36.35 10.17 7.35
C ILE A 675 -35.22 9.97 8.39
N GLN A 676 -34.17 9.21 8.06
CA GLN A 676 -33.00 9.02 8.93
C GLN A 676 -32.36 10.36 9.33
N ASN A 677 -32.24 11.29 8.39
CA ASN A 677 -31.67 12.62 8.59
C ASN A 677 -32.68 13.65 9.18
N ASN A 678 -33.62 13.18 10.00
CA ASN A 678 -34.63 14.02 10.67
C ASN A 678 -35.46 14.91 9.72
N LYS A 679 -35.86 14.36 8.56
CA LYS A 679 -36.61 15.04 7.49
C LYS A 679 -35.86 16.22 6.85
N LYS A 680 -34.54 16.09 6.68
CA LYS A 680 -33.67 17.08 6.02
C LYS A 680 -32.92 16.46 4.85
N ASN A 681 -32.76 17.22 3.78
CA ASN A 681 -31.93 16.83 2.63
C ASN A 681 -30.44 16.86 2.99
N GLY A 682 -29.64 16.08 2.27
CA GLY A 682 -28.23 15.85 2.58
C GLY A 682 -28.02 14.84 3.73
N GLY A 683 -26.99 15.10 4.53
CA GLY A 683 -26.42 14.13 5.47
C GLY A 683 -25.31 13.29 4.83
N GLY A 684 -24.45 12.69 5.66
CA GLY A 684 -23.37 11.82 5.21
C GLY A 684 -23.86 10.58 4.46
N PHE A 685 -22.95 9.88 3.79
CA PHE A 685 -23.25 8.68 3.01
C PHE A 685 -23.70 7.49 3.89
N ALA A 686 -23.78 6.29 3.32
CA ALA A 686 -23.92 5.08 4.12
C ALA A 686 -22.63 4.86 4.95
N ASP A 687 -22.75 4.45 6.21
CA ASP A 687 -21.61 4.28 7.12
C ASP A 687 -21.19 2.80 7.17
N PRO A 688 -20.04 2.41 6.59
CA PRO A 688 -19.60 1.02 6.55
C PRO A 688 -19.17 0.48 7.93
N THR A 689 -19.05 1.32 8.96
CA THR A 689 -18.76 0.87 10.33
C THR A 689 -20.01 0.43 11.11
N ASN A 690 -21.20 0.73 10.58
CA ASN A 690 -22.48 0.36 11.19
C ASN A 690 -22.93 -1.04 10.71
N ALA A 691 -23.04 -2.00 11.63
CA ALA A 691 -23.45 -3.37 11.32
C ALA A 691 -24.76 -3.46 10.50
N GLY A 692 -25.76 -2.64 10.82
CA GLY A 692 -27.03 -2.60 10.07
C GLY A 692 -26.92 -1.96 8.69
N THR A 693 -25.80 -1.31 8.36
CA THR A 693 -25.45 -0.90 6.99
C THR A 693 -24.68 -2.01 6.28
N ILE A 694 -23.75 -2.69 6.97
CA ILE A 694 -23.03 -3.87 6.43
C ILE A 694 -24.02 -4.94 5.97
N ASP A 695 -24.99 -5.34 6.81
CA ASP A 695 -25.99 -6.36 6.44
C ASP A 695 -26.75 -6.00 5.15
N ASN A 696 -27.27 -4.77 5.05
CA ASN A 696 -27.99 -4.32 3.86
C ASN A 696 -27.10 -4.26 2.60
N LEU A 697 -25.81 -3.95 2.74
CA LEU A 697 -24.84 -3.95 1.62
C LEU A 697 -24.44 -5.37 1.18
N LEU A 698 -24.36 -6.33 2.11
CA LEU A 698 -24.15 -7.75 1.80
C LEU A 698 -25.35 -8.36 1.05
N ASP A 699 -26.56 -7.87 1.32
CA ASP A 699 -27.82 -8.30 0.69
C ASP A 699 -28.23 -7.40 -0.51
N VAL A 700 -27.35 -6.49 -0.97
CA VAL A 700 -27.50 -5.61 -2.16
C VAL A 700 -28.73 -4.68 -2.11
N ASP A 701 -29.14 -4.25 -0.91
CA ASP A 701 -30.21 -3.26 -0.72
C ASP A 701 -29.70 -1.84 -1.05
N VAL A 702 -29.80 -1.47 -2.33
CA VAL A 702 -29.50 -0.11 -2.82
C VAL A 702 -30.41 0.97 -2.21
N THR A 703 -31.48 0.60 -1.50
CA THR A 703 -32.32 1.55 -0.74
C THR A 703 -31.80 1.81 0.68
N THR A 704 -30.59 1.34 0.99
CA THR A 704 -29.84 1.66 2.22
C THR A 704 -29.74 3.18 2.45
N PRO A 705 -29.99 3.69 3.68
CA PRO A 705 -29.98 5.13 3.96
C PRO A 705 -28.64 5.84 3.68
N GLY A 706 -28.55 6.54 2.54
CA GLY A 706 -27.36 7.27 2.11
C GLY A 706 -26.72 6.71 0.85
N PHE A 707 -27.22 5.59 0.33
CA PHE A 707 -26.83 5.01 -0.95
C PHE A 707 -27.54 5.71 -2.13
N MET A 708 -28.83 5.99 -1.96
CA MET A 708 -29.63 6.88 -2.81
C MET A 708 -30.02 8.13 -2.02
N ARG A 709 -29.92 9.32 -2.63
CA ARG A 709 -29.98 10.63 -1.94
C ARG A 709 -30.72 11.72 -2.74
N VAL A 710 -31.66 11.36 -3.61
CA VAL A 710 -32.46 12.32 -4.40
C VAL A 710 -33.18 13.30 -3.44
N PRO A 711 -33.17 14.63 -3.67
CA PRO A 711 -33.78 15.58 -2.73
C PRO A 711 -35.27 15.33 -2.52
N VAL A 712 -35.74 15.43 -1.27
CA VAL A 712 -37.14 15.21 -0.88
C VAL A 712 -37.75 16.49 -0.31
N CYS A 713 -38.90 16.92 -0.82
CA CYS A 713 -39.62 18.09 -0.31
C CYS A 713 -41.12 18.07 -0.65
N ASN A 714 -41.87 18.99 -0.03
CA ASN A 714 -43.28 19.23 -0.37
C ASN A 714 -43.38 20.03 -1.69
N PRO A 715 -44.48 19.89 -2.47
CA PRO A 715 -44.57 20.49 -3.80
C PRO A 715 -44.61 22.02 -3.77
N GLU A 716 -45.18 22.64 -2.74
CA GLU A 716 -45.22 24.11 -2.56
C GLU A 716 -43.80 24.69 -2.59
N ARG A 717 -42.89 24.03 -1.86
CA ARG A 717 -41.50 24.46 -1.69
C ARG A 717 -40.68 24.22 -2.95
N ALA A 718 -40.91 23.10 -3.63
CA ALA A 718 -40.31 22.84 -4.94
C ALA A 718 -40.72 23.90 -5.96
N PHE A 719 -42.00 24.26 -5.99
CA PHE A 719 -42.50 25.27 -6.92
C PHE A 719 -41.96 26.65 -6.59
N GLN A 720 -41.93 27.02 -5.30
CA GLN A 720 -41.32 28.27 -4.85
C GLN A 720 -39.84 28.38 -5.24
N SER A 721 -39.04 27.33 -5.07
CA SER A 721 -37.62 27.37 -5.49
C SER A 721 -37.45 27.42 -7.01
N TRP A 722 -38.34 26.76 -7.78
CA TRP A 722 -38.34 26.79 -9.24
C TRP A 722 -38.74 28.16 -9.82
N ASP A 723 -39.69 28.88 -9.22
CA ASP A 723 -40.08 30.25 -9.62
C ASP A 723 -39.04 31.30 -9.19
N THR A 724 -38.49 31.16 -7.98
CA THR A 724 -37.59 32.18 -7.41
C THR A 724 -36.10 31.96 -7.66
N THR A 725 -35.68 30.77 -8.10
CA THR A 725 -34.27 30.42 -8.35
C THR A 725 -34.05 29.58 -9.62
N GLY A 726 -32.88 29.74 -10.23
CA GLY A 726 -32.49 28.97 -11.40
C GLY A 726 -31.96 27.58 -11.06
N LYS A 727 -32.05 26.65 -12.03
CA LYS A 727 -31.37 25.35 -12.01
C LYS A 727 -29.89 25.50 -11.61
N GLY A 728 -29.46 24.74 -10.60
CA GLY A 728 -28.10 24.82 -10.04
C GLY A 728 -27.93 25.81 -8.88
N SER A 729 -28.98 26.50 -8.43
CA SER A 729 -28.90 27.43 -7.28
C SER A 729 -28.41 26.79 -5.97
N SER A 730 -28.59 25.47 -5.81
CA SER A 730 -27.94 24.68 -4.77
C SER A 730 -27.88 23.19 -5.10
N ALA A 731 -27.07 22.44 -4.34
CA ALA A 731 -26.97 20.98 -4.40
C ALA A 731 -28.26 20.21 -4.00
N PHE A 732 -29.35 20.90 -3.64
CA PHE A 732 -30.63 20.28 -3.31
C PHE A 732 -31.82 20.88 -4.09
N TYR A 733 -31.57 21.74 -5.08
CA TYR A 733 -32.63 22.36 -5.91
C TYR A 733 -33.53 21.29 -6.57
N PRO A 734 -34.87 21.47 -6.59
CA PRO A 734 -35.64 22.61 -6.07
C PRO A 734 -36.10 22.43 -4.61
N CYS A 735 -35.57 21.46 -3.87
CA CYS A 735 -35.94 21.16 -2.48
C CYS A 735 -35.14 21.92 -1.40
N ASP A 736 -34.43 22.97 -1.80
CA ASP A 736 -33.67 23.88 -0.95
C ASP A 736 -34.55 24.99 -0.33
N ILE A 737 -33.93 25.96 0.33
CA ILE A 737 -34.62 27.16 0.84
C ILE A 737 -34.22 28.30 -0.11
N PRO A 738 -35.17 28.91 -0.85
CA PRO A 738 -34.81 29.99 -1.75
C PRO A 738 -34.26 31.21 -0.99
N PRO A 739 -33.56 32.13 -1.67
CA PRO A 739 -33.20 33.44 -1.13
C PRO A 739 -34.44 34.15 -0.56
N PRO A 740 -34.26 35.08 0.41
CA PRO A 740 -35.37 35.90 0.88
C PRO A 740 -36.05 36.59 -0.30
N GLY A 741 -37.38 36.55 -0.29
CA GLY A 741 -38.20 37.15 -1.35
C GLY A 741 -38.07 38.67 -1.38
N LYS A 742 -38.83 39.32 -2.27
CA LYS A 742 -38.84 40.78 -2.33
C LYS A 742 -39.50 41.36 -1.08
N ASP A 743 -38.74 42.13 -0.30
CA ASP A 743 -39.27 43.11 0.64
C ASP A 743 -39.77 44.34 -0.11
N THR A 744 -40.93 44.84 0.30
CA THR A 744 -41.57 46.03 -0.29
C THR A 744 -42.21 46.94 0.77
N CYS A 745 -42.14 46.54 2.05
CA CYS A 745 -42.53 47.30 3.21
C CYS A 745 -41.33 47.58 4.13
N GLY A 746 -41.52 48.49 5.08
CA GLY A 746 -40.59 48.72 6.19
C GLY A 746 -41.14 48.19 7.52
N ASP A 747 -40.37 48.41 8.59
CA ASP A 747 -40.60 47.92 9.96
C ASP A 747 -42.07 47.83 10.40
N SER A 748 -42.44 46.67 10.95
CA SER A 748 -43.76 46.39 11.50
C SER A 748 -43.86 46.60 13.01
N THR A 749 -44.98 47.16 13.47
CA THR A 749 -45.41 47.08 14.87
C THR A 749 -46.08 45.72 15.15
N PHE A 750 -46.16 45.30 16.43
CA PHE A 750 -46.74 44.01 16.83
C PHE A 750 -47.63 44.18 18.08
N GLU A 751 -48.93 43.93 17.94
CA GLU A 751 -49.91 43.86 19.03
C GLU A 751 -50.56 42.46 19.01
N ALA A 752 -50.56 41.74 20.14
CA ALA A 752 -51.15 40.41 20.22
C ALA A 752 -52.68 40.45 20.14
N THR A 753 -53.27 39.53 19.40
CA THR A 753 -54.73 39.31 19.32
C THR A 753 -55.11 37.97 19.97
N GLY A 754 -56.37 37.82 20.40
CA GLY A 754 -56.82 36.61 21.10
C GLY A 754 -56.69 35.36 20.23
N SER A 755 -56.03 34.33 20.75
CA SER A 755 -55.47 33.21 19.97
C SER A 755 -56.49 32.41 19.15
N THR A 756 -56.35 32.41 17.82
CA THR A 756 -57.13 31.56 16.90
C THR A 756 -56.30 30.40 16.31
N PRO A 757 -55.26 30.63 15.49
CA PRO A 757 -54.63 29.59 14.67
C PRO A 757 -53.43 28.90 15.33
N THR A 758 -52.96 27.79 14.75
CA THR A 758 -51.76 27.07 15.23
C THR A 758 -50.46 27.59 14.60
N VAL A 759 -49.34 27.44 15.32
CA VAL A 759 -47.99 27.82 14.83
C VAL A 759 -47.53 26.95 13.67
N GLU A 760 -47.99 25.70 13.57
CA GLU A 760 -47.63 24.79 12.46
C GLU A 760 -48.43 25.10 11.18
N ASP A 761 -49.70 25.51 11.31
CA ASP A 761 -50.48 26.07 10.20
C ASP A 761 -49.96 27.44 9.73
N CYS A 762 -49.48 28.27 10.66
CA CYS A 762 -49.21 29.70 10.41
C CYS A 762 -47.97 30.03 9.57
N LEU A 763 -47.41 29.07 8.87
CA LEU A 763 -46.36 29.35 7.91
C LEU A 763 -46.91 29.97 6.59
N VAL A 764 -48.24 29.99 6.33
CA VAL A 764 -48.89 30.50 5.08
C VAL A 764 -50.37 31.02 5.34
N VAL A 765 -50.97 31.95 4.51
CA VAL A 765 -51.94 33.09 4.83
C VAL A 765 -53.15 32.89 5.81
N GLY A 766 -54.48 33.06 5.55
CA GLY A 766 -55.18 34.40 5.47
C GLY A 766 -56.73 34.59 5.46
N LYS A 767 -57.21 35.82 5.85
CA LYS A 767 -58.52 36.53 5.56
C LYS A 767 -59.36 37.24 6.67
N ASN A 768 -59.22 38.56 6.77
CA ASN A 768 -60.22 39.63 6.99
C ASN A 768 -59.46 40.93 7.34
N GLN A 769 -59.57 41.97 6.51
CA GLN A 769 -58.45 42.47 5.69
C GLN A 769 -58.34 41.68 4.38
N ARG A 770 -57.60 42.17 3.36
CA ARG A 770 -57.34 41.40 2.14
C ARG A 770 -56.37 40.25 2.45
N GLU A 771 -56.85 39.02 2.24
CA GLU A 771 -56.10 37.76 2.18
C GLU A 771 -55.13 37.72 0.98
N ILE A 772 -53.95 37.08 1.09
CA ILE A 772 -52.92 37.15 0.02
C ILE A 772 -52.18 35.86 -0.49
N ALA A 773 -52.08 34.69 0.20
CA ALA A 773 -51.81 33.30 -0.34
C ALA A 773 -51.93 32.13 0.71
N LYS A 774 -53.02 31.32 0.79
CA LYS A 774 -53.48 30.64 2.06
C LYS A 774 -53.00 29.20 2.38
N PHE A 775 -52.88 28.88 3.69
CA PHE A 775 -52.86 27.52 4.26
C PHE A 775 -53.66 27.33 5.58
N GLY A 776 -53.91 26.07 5.94
CA GLY A 776 -54.24 25.60 7.31
C GLY A 776 -55.36 26.31 8.07
N SER A 777 -55.26 26.33 9.40
CA SER A 777 -56.09 27.16 10.29
C SER A 777 -55.67 28.63 10.36
N CYS A 778 -54.55 29.04 9.75
CA CYS A 778 -54.00 30.38 9.90
C CYS A 778 -54.68 31.44 9.05
N HIS A 779 -54.75 32.68 9.54
CA HIS A 779 -55.24 33.80 8.76
C HIS A 779 -54.42 35.12 8.85
N PHE A 780 -53.34 35.30 8.05
CA PHE A 780 -52.75 36.63 7.72
C PHE A 780 -53.57 37.52 6.74
N GLY A 781 -53.44 38.86 6.79
CA GLY A 781 -54.06 39.78 5.82
C GLY A 781 -53.54 41.21 5.87
N VAL A 782 -53.96 42.07 4.93
CA VAL A 782 -53.55 43.49 4.83
C VAL A 782 -54.68 44.49 4.45
N GLU A 783 -54.61 45.73 4.96
CA GLU A 783 -55.55 46.83 4.68
C GLU A 783 -54.84 48.20 4.69
N ALA A 784 -55.04 49.04 3.66
CA ALA A 784 -54.47 50.40 3.61
C ALA A 784 -55.26 51.40 4.49
N THR A 785 -54.60 52.14 5.37
CA THR A 785 -55.29 52.97 6.38
C THR A 785 -55.58 54.41 5.97
N LYS A 786 -54.90 54.93 4.93
CA LYS A 786 -55.11 56.29 4.36
C LYS A 786 -54.77 56.33 2.87
N VAL A 787 -55.66 56.79 2.01
CA VAL A 787 -55.39 56.89 0.55
C VAL A 787 -54.56 58.14 0.24
N ASN A 788 -53.23 58.00 0.23
CA ASN A 788 -52.28 59.11 0.03
C ASN A 788 -52.02 59.45 -1.47
N GLY A 789 -53.06 59.36 -2.31
CA GLY A 789 -52.95 59.55 -3.77
C GLY A 789 -52.39 58.34 -4.53
N ASN A 790 -52.08 57.24 -3.83
CA ASN A 790 -51.87 55.93 -4.45
C ASN A 790 -53.21 55.32 -4.85
N VAL A 791 -53.22 54.56 -5.96
CA VAL A 791 -54.34 53.70 -6.38
C VAL A 791 -54.08 52.24 -5.99
N ASN A 792 -52.80 51.83 -6.03
CA ASN A 792 -52.33 50.49 -5.66
C ASN A 792 -51.17 50.58 -4.66
N PHE A 793 -51.01 49.53 -3.85
CA PHE A 793 -49.83 49.27 -3.04
C PHE A 793 -49.40 47.80 -3.18
N VAL A 794 -48.13 47.52 -2.94
CA VAL A 794 -47.53 46.18 -3.01
C VAL A 794 -47.14 45.75 -1.61
N VAL A 795 -47.36 44.48 -1.30
CA VAL A 795 -46.80 43.78 -0.14
C VAL A 795 -46.11 42.54 -0.70
N GLY A 796 -44.88 42.30 -0.30
CA GLY A 796 -44.00 41.28 -0.82
C GLY A 796 -44.07 39.99 -0.04
N GLY A 797 -43.65 38.88 -0.66
CA GLY A 797 -43.66 37.57 -0.01
C GLY A 797 -42.78 37.52 1.25
N GLN A 798 -41.64 38.23 1.24
CA GLN A 798 -40.75 38.26 2.40
C GLN A 798 -41.28 39.15 3.52
N ASP A 799 -41.89 40.30 3.20
CA ASP A 799 -42.60 41.14 4.19
C ASP A 799 -43.57 40.27 5.03
N VAL A 800 -44.34 39.39 4.38
CA VAL A 800 -45.29 38.49 5.04
C VAL A 800 -44.59 37.40 5.87
N ILE A 801 -43.57 36.75 5.31
CA ILE A 801 -42.80 35.67 5.97
C ILE A 801 -42.10 36.20 7.23
N ASP A 802 -41.47 37.37 7.17
CA ASP A 802 -40.76 37.95 8.30
C ASP A 802 -41.70 38.42 9.40
N ILE A 803 -42.85 39.03 9.04
CA ILE A 803 -43.89 39.39 10.00
C ILE A 803 -44.46 38.14 10.70
N ILE A 804 -44.72 37.05 9.96
CA ILE A 804 -45.16 35.77 10.53
C ILE A 804 -44.12 35.21 11.50
N ASN A 805 -42.85 35.13 11.07
CA ASN A 805 -41.76 34.60 11.89
C ASN A 805 -41.54 35.44 13.16
N ASP A 806 -41.62 36.76 13.07
CA ASP A 806 -41.49 37.64 14.22
C ASP A 806 -42.73 37.64 15.12
N ALA A 807 -43.94 37.48 14.57
CA ALA A 807 -45.14 37.25 15.39
C ALA A 807 -45.01 35.94 16.19
N ILE A 808 -44.49 34.87 15.58
CA ILE A 808 -44.20 33.61 16.26
C ILE A 808 -43.17 33.83 17.39
N LYS A 809 -42.04 34.49 17.10
CA LYS A 809 -41.00 34.78 18.12
C LYS A 809 -41.48 35.69 19.26
N LYS A 810 -42.32 36.69 18.96
CA LYS A 810 -42.68 37.78 19.89
C LYS A 810 -43.95 37.53 20.69
N VAL A 811 -44.95 36.84 20.13
CA VAL A 811 -46.29 36.72 20.76
C VAL A 811 -46.92 35.32 20.77
N ALA A 812 -46.30 34.29 20.17
CA ALA A 812 -46.87 32.94 20.23
C ALA A 812 -46.89 32.37 21.66
N LYS A 813 -47.95 31.62 21.99
CA LYS A 813 -48.10 30.86 23.24
C LYS A 813 -48.90 29.58 23.00
N ASP A 814 -48.58 28.53 23.74
CA ASP A 814 -49.34 27.28 23.79
C ASP A 814 -49.63 26.66 22.39
N GLY A 815 -48.66 26.77 21.48
CA GLY A 815 -48.76 26.27 20.10
C GLY A 815 -49.61 27.13 19.16
N LYS A 816 -50.01 28.34 19.57
CA LYS A 816 -50.84 29.27 18.81
C LYS A 816 -50.23 30.67 18.68
N VAL A 817 -50.59 31.41 17.64
CA VAL A 817 -50.09 32.77 17.37
C VAL A 817 -51.20 33.67 16.82
N GLY A 818 -51.46 34.79 17.49
CA GLY A 818 -52.41 35.81 17.04
C GLY A 818 -51.79 37.19 17.19
N ALA A 819 -51.72 37.97 16.10
CA ALA A 819 -51.07 39.27 16.05
C ALA A 819 -51.74 40.24 15.08
N LYS A 820 -51.40 41.52 15.17
CA LYS A 820 -51.69 42.56 14.17
C LYS A 820 -50.65 43.67 14.28
N GLY A 821 -50.57 44.52 13.27
CA GLY A 821 -49.64 45.64 13.27
C GLY A 821 -49.92 46.67 12.19
N ASP A 822 -49.11 47.72 12.20
CA ASP A 822 -49.01 48.76 11.18
C ASP A 822 -47.60 48.68 10.56
N MET A 823 -47.52 48.85 9.24
CA MET A 823 -46.30 48.91 8.43
C MET A 823 -46.44 49.96 7.31
N ASN A 824 -45.34 50.33 6.65
CA ASN A 824 -45.36 51.23 5.50
C ASN A 824 -44.85 50.51 4.26
N CYS A 825 -45.70 50.37 3.24
CA CYS A 825 -45.42 49.60 2.03
C CYS A 825 -45.28 50.47 0.78
N ASN A 826 -44.64 49.95 -0.26
CA ASN A 826 -44.46 50.68 -1.52
C ASN A 826 -45.78 50.85 -2.26
N GLY A 827 -46.10 52.10 -2.60
CA GLY A 827 -47.26 52.50 -3.40
C GLY A 827 -46.85 53.17 -4.71
N ASN A 828 -47.78 53.27 -5.66
CA ASN A 828 -47.47 53.70 -7.04
C ASN A 828 -47.07 55.18 -7.20
N SER A 829 -47.05 55.97 -6.13
CA SER A 829 -46.54 57.35 -6.11
C SER A 829 -45.83 57.73 -4.79
N LYS A 830 -46.22 57.13 -3.65
CA LYS A 830 -45.61 57.33 -2.32
C LYS A 830 -45.72 56.06 -1.48
N SER A 831 -44.95 55.96 -0.39
CA SER A 831 -45.17 54.93 0.62
C SER A 831 -46.58 55.02 1.22
N GLN A 832 -47.15 53.85 1.48
CA GLN A 832 -48.54 53.62 1.83
C GLN A 832 -48.60 52.97 3.23
N PRO A 833 -49.20 53.65 4.23
CA PRO A 833 -49.50 53.03 5.51
C PRO A 833 -50.51 51.88 5.33
N VAL A 834 -50.14 50.70 5.83
CA VAL A 834 -50.87 49.44 5.72
C VAL A 834 -50.94 48.80 7.11
N LYS A 835 -52.12 48.35 7.52
CA LYS A 835 -52.29 47.43 8.62
C LYS A 835 -52.19 46.00 8.14
N TRP A 836 -51.60 45.15 8.96
CA TRP A 836 -51.64 43.71 8.80
C TRP A 836 -52.27 43.05 10.03
N GLY A 837 -52.64 41.80 9.89
CA GLY A 837 -53.23 40.96 10.94
C GLY A 837 -52.89 39.50 10.67
N LEU A 838 -52.77 38.70 11.72
CA LEU A 838 -52.53 37.26 11.75
C LEU A 838 -53.48 36.68 12.81
N TYR A 839 -54.52 35.98 12.39
CA TYR A 839 -55.68 35.60 13.22
C TYR A 839 -56.30 34.27 12.76
#